data_AF-A0A3G6PI35-F1
#
_entry.id   AF-A0A3G6PI35-F1
#
_cell.length_a   1.000
_cell.length_b   1.000
_cell.length_c   1.000
_cell.angle_alpha   90.00
_cell.angle_beta   90.00
_cell.angle_gamma   90.00
#
_symmetry.space_group_name_H-M   'P 1'
#
loop_
_entity.id
_entity.type
_entity.pdbx_description
1 polymer ?
#
loop_
_entity_poly.entity_id
_entity_poly.type
_entity_poly.pdbx_seq_one_letter_code
_entity_poly.pdbx_strand_id
1 'polypeptide(L)'
;MKNIFKNTGYRLFAKQQPGAVKISFSYIPNPDGSVRWFWNSNSKKPLFLKFYNVATLKAKLFSWLVELLFVLHLQKLVFKKETLYYIAGEKPIFDIENDWAIFTGTIGPNNKCLLYSNGCFYKIADTINAKKLIKKECTAISYAAKSSLYTIPSALLHNESILQLSDISENGNRKNEFGEIHAKALQGIKERYQGSCRISEWKYFQSLKEHFSAIRDERIPPNMIRKLNTILTHIDENESIDLSFSHGDFTSWNCYIKDHTLAIYDWELASFEKPKGFDFFHFIIQNGILIQKKSWKNIFNEIKEKNAIAFQYDDKELEKYLKFYLLTNTLSYLKIYSEQEKWHHQIHWLLQTWTEALNIFITENNTERELLIMDIFDYLYHTDYATLKFHNEAPENLKLNSDIDMIISSRNAKKMIKFLTANSLVQNVITVKKSFMYSVRIITKYHEILNLDLISQLKWKYLQIMNANEVLTNKFKNSFGVYKVSEKDTARFIDLFYHLNESEIPDLYKNFVSEHLNPRKTDDKKMIIKAIKTEASNKGFRFLKNVYHYLKDSFSEKGFIVTFSGVDGAGKSTVISEVSELIEKRYRRPVKVLRHRPSLLPILSVWTKGKEKAHEDAVNSLPRQGNNKSSVSSFFRFGYYYTDYILGQFIIYLKYVLRGKIVLYDRYYFDFIADAKRSNIQLPKMLTETGYHLLMKPKFNFFLYAAPEKILSRKRELSYRSICDLTAEYSTLFSKLEQRNQNVKYLSIENNDLETTLGTIMNTIITAK
;
A
#
# COMPACT_ATOMS: atom_id res chain seq x y z
N MET A 1 20.59 -38.55 -13.15
CA MET A 1 21.94 -38.74 -13.73
C MET A 1 21.96 -39.75 -14.89
N LYS A 2 21.49 -40.99 -14.72
CA LYS A 2 21.50 -42.00 -15.80
C LYS A 2 20.79 -41.55 -17.09
N ASN A 3 19.61 -40.94 -17.00
CA ASN A 3 18.86 -40.45 -18.17
C ASN A 3 19.59 -39.30 -18.89
N ILE A 4 20.13 -38.34 -18.12
CA ILE A 4 20.93 -37.22 -18.66
C ILE A 4 22.07 -37.75 -19.52
N PHE A 5 22.86 -38.69 -19.01
CA PHE A 5 24.00 -39.23 -19.75
C PHE A 5 23.58 -40.11 -20.92
N LYS A 6 22.48 -40.88 -20.78
CA LYS A 6 21.90 -41.67 -21.87
C LYS A 6 21.60 -40.79 -23.08
N ASN A 7 21.01 -39.61 -22.87
CA ASN A 7 20.69 -38.69 -23.95
C ASN A 7 21.95 -38.08 -24.60
N THR A 8 23.06 -37.95 -23.85
CA THR A 8 24.33 -37.42 -24.36
C THR A 8 25.25 -38.46 -25.01
N GLY A 9 24.78 -39.71 -25.14
CA GLY A 9 25.55 -40.79 -25.76
C GLY A 9 26.41 -41.60 -24.77
N TYR A 10 26.10 -41.57 -23.47
CA TYR A 10 26.85 -42.30 -22.42
C TYR A 10 25.94 -43.18 -21.56
N ARG A 11 26.40 -44.37 -21.19
CA ARG A 11 25.73 -45.21 -20.19
C ARG A 11 26.57 -45.24 -18.91
N LEU A 12 25.97 -44.86 -17.78
CA LEU A 12 26.63 -44.81 -16.48
C LEU A 12 26.25 -45.99 -15.57
N PHE A 13 27.25 -46.53 -14.87
CA PHE A 13 27.15 -47.65 -13.95
C PHE A 13 27.81 -47.31 -12.61
N ALA A 14 27.22 -47.77 -11.51
CA ALA A 14 27.80 -47.60 -10.17
C ALA A 14 28.88 -48.65 -9.84
N LYS A 15 28.90 -49.77 -10.57
CA LYS A 15 29.87 -50.85 -10.45
C LYS A 15 30.52 -51.10 -11.80
N GLN A 16 31.75 -51.62 -11.80
CA GLN A 16 32.48 -52.02 -13.01
C GLN A 16 31.62 -52.97 -13.84
N GLN A 17 31.62 -52.75 -15.16
CA GLN A 17 31.01 -53.62 -16.17
C GLN A 17 32.06 -53.95 -17.25
N PRO A 18 31.90 -55.04 -18.01
CA PRO A 18 32.77 -55.31 -19.17
C PRO A 18 32.79 -54.12 -20.14
N GLY A 19 33.98 -53.66 -20.51
CA GLY A 19 34.17 -52.52 -21.42
C GLY A 19 33.89 -51.13 -20.84
N ALA A 20 33.54 -51.02 -19.55
CA ALA A 20 33.30 -49.73 -18.91
C ALA A 20 34.59 -49.09 -18.36
N VAL A 21 34.76 -47.79 -18.60
CA VAL A 21 35.90 -46.98 -18.15
C VAL A 21 35.57 -46.29 -16.83
N LYS A 22 36.53 -46.24 -15.90
CA LYS A 22 36.37 -45.62 -14.58
C LYS A 22 36.49 -44.09 -14.67
N ILE A 23 35.56 -43.37 -14.04
CA ILE A 23 35.57 -41.90 -13.98
C ILE A 23 35.12 -41.39 -12.61
N SER A 24 35.52 -40.19 -12.22
CA SER A 24 35.09 -39.59 -10.95
C SER A 24 34.44 -38.22 -11.15
N PHE A 25 33.27 -38.02 -10.55
CA PHE A 25 32.54 -36.74 -10.60
C PHE A 25 32.54 -36.05 -9.24
N SER A 26 32.85 -34.76 -9.25
CA SER A 26 32.73 -33.90 -8.09
C SER A 26 31.38 -33.19 -8.13
N TYR A 27 30.80 -32.89 -6.97
CA TYR A 27 29.47 -32.29 -6.92
C TYR A 27 29.23 -31.36 -5.72
N ILE A 28 28.22 -30.50 -5.88
CA ILE A 28 27.63 -29.66 -4.84
C ILE A 28 26.15 -30.02 -4.72
N PRO A 29 25.66 -30.42 -3.53
CA PRO A 29 24.26 -30.76 -3.32
C PRO A 29 23.40 -29.51 -3.06
N ASN A 30 22.10 -29.65 -3.28
CA ASN A 30 21.06 -28.78 -2.74
C ASN A 30 20.91 -29.00 -1.22
N PRO A 31 20.22 -28.09 -0.51
CA PRO A 31 19.94 -28.26 0.92
C PRO A 31 19.19 -29.55 1.29
N ASP A 32 18.44 -30.13 0.35
CA ASP A 32 17.74 -31.40 0.49
C ASP A 32 18.61 -32.64 0.21
N GLY A 33 19.90 -32.45 -0.10
CA GLY A 33 20.86 -33.50 -0.41
C GLY A 33 20.88 -33.95 -1.88
N SER A 34 19.93 -33.50 -2.71
CA SER A 34 19.95 -33.81 -4.15
C SER A 34 21.13 -33.13 -4.86
N VAL A 35 21.67 -33.72 -5.93
CA VAL A 35 22.81 -33.12 -6.66
C VAL A 35 22.35 -31.88 -7.42
N ARG A 36 22.96 -30.72 -7.14
CA ARG A 36 22.69 -29.44 -7.82
C ARG A 36 23.62 -29.21 -9.00
N TRP A 37 24.92 -29.24 -8.72
CA TRP A 37 25.98 -29.09 -9.72
C TRP A 37 26.90 -30.28 -9.64
N PHE A 38 27.36 -30.77 -10.79
CA PHE A 38 28.41 -31.77 -10.82
C PHE A 38 29.27 -31.64 -12.09
N TRP A 39 30.51 -32.09 -11.99
CA TRP A 39 31.53 -31.93 -13.05
C TRP A 39 32.55 -33.07 -12.97
N ASN A 40 33.36 -33.23 -14.01
CA ASN A 40 34.50 -34.15 -13.98
C ASN A 40 35.50 -33.72 -12.89
N SER A 41 35.85 -34.60 -11.96
CA SER A 41 36.78 -34.28 -10.84
C SER A 41 38.19 -33.92 -11.28
N ASN A 42 38.56 -34.24 -12.52
CA ASN A 42 39.83 -33.83 -13.12
C ASN A 42 39.74 -32.49 -13.87
N SER A 43 38.59 -31.81 -13.82
CA SER A 43 38.45 -30.52 -14.49
C SER A 43 39.43 -29.50 -13.92
N LYS A 44 40.11 -28.77 -14.82
CA LYS A 44 41.05 -27.69 -14.52
C LYS A 44 40.35 -26.37 -14.25
N LYS A 45 39.12 -26.20 -14.75
CA LYS A 45 38.34 -24.97 -14.62
C LYS A 45 37.05 -25.20 -13.82
N PRO A 46 36.61 -24.25 -12.99
CA PRO A 46 35.34 -24.33 -12.25
C PRO A 46 34.15 -23.99 -13.16
N LEU A 47 33.94 -24.76 -14.23
CA LEU A 47 32.92 -24.44 -15.25
C LEU A 47 31.48 -24.39 -14.71
N PHE A 48 31.21 -25.00 -13.56
CA PHE A 48 29.88 -24.90 -12.92
C PHE A 48 29.52 -23.46 -12.51
N LEU A 49 30.51 -22.57 -12.36
CA LEU A 49 30.27 -21.15 -12.09
C LEU A 49 29.55 -20.44 -13.25
N LYS A 50 29.58 -20.99 -14.48
CA LYS A 50 28.79 -20.47 -15.61
C LYS A 50 27.28 -20.52 -15.36
N PHE A 51 26.81 -21.39 -14.46
CA PHE A 51 25.41 -21.47 -14.05
C PHE A 51 25.09 -20.64 -12.79
N TYR A 52 26.10 -20.00 -12.20
CA TYR A 52 25.98 -19.28 -10.94
C TYR A 52 25.81 -17.78 -11.17
N ASN A 53 24.76 -17.20 -10.59
CA ASN A 53 24.49 -15.78 -10.72
C ASN A 53 25.39 -14.96 -9.76
N VAL A 54 26.44 -14.35 -10.30
CA VAL A 54 27.44 -13.57 -9.54
C VAL A 54 27.02 -12.10 -9.35
N ALA A 55 25.76 -11.86 -8.96
CA ALA A 55 25.22 -10.50 -8.84
C ALA A 55 25.54 -9.80 -7.50
N THR A 56 25.73 -10.55 -6.41
CA THR A 56 25.91 -9.99 -5.05
C THR A 56 27.37 -10.04 -4.60
N LEU A 57 27.76 -9.19 -3.64
CA LEU A 57 29.10 -9.24 -3.03
C LEU A 57 29.44 -10.62 -2.47
N LYS A 58 28.48 -11.27 -1.80
CA LYS A 58 28.64 -12.64 -1.29
C LYS A 58 28.87 -13.64 -2.43
N ALA A 59 28.13 -13.51 -3.53
CA ALA A 59 28.30 -14.37 -4.71
C ALA A 59 29.64 -14.13 -5.41
N LYS A 60 30.09 -12.87 -5.50
CA LYS A 60 31.42 -12.50 -6.03
C LYS A 60 32.55 -13.12 -5.20
N LEU A 61 32.47 -13.00 -3.86
CA LEU A 61 33.44 -13.60 -2.96
C LEU A 61 33.47 -15.13 -3.10
N PHE A 62 32.30 -15.77 -3.18
CA PHE A 62 32.20 -17.21 -3.40
C PHE A 62 32.84 -17.63 -4.74
N SER A 63 32.53 -16.94 -5.85
CA SER A 63 33.12 -17.21 -7.17
C SER A 63 34.64 -17.12 -7.12
N TRP A 64 35.16 -16.02 -6.54
CA TRP A 64 36.59 -15.79 -6.40
C TRP A 64 37.29 -16.87 -5.56
N LEU A 65 36.69 -17.27 -4.43
CA LEU A 65 37.23 -18.36 -3.60
C LEU A 65 37.26 -19.69 -4.34
N VAL A 66 36.22 -20.02 -5.10
CA VAL A 66 36.17 -21.24 -5.92
C VAL A 66 37.22 -21.20 -7.03
N GLU A 67 37.37 -20.07 -7.73
CA GLU A 67 38.41 -19.89 -8.75
C GLU A 67 39.81 -20.09 -8.15
N LEU A 68 40.08 -19.49 -7.00
CA LEU A 68 41.34 -19.66 -6.27
C LEU A 68 41.59 -21.13 -5.91
N LEU A 69 40.58 -21.86 -5.45
CA LEU A 69 40.70 -23.28 -5.13
C LEU A 69 41.10 -24.14 -6.34
N PHE A 70 40.59 -23.82 -7.53
CA PHE A 70 40.94 -24.53 -8.76
C PHE A 70 42.35 -24.16 -9.24
N VAL A 71 42.75 -22.89 -9.13
CA VAL A 71 44.14 -22.45 -9.43
C VAL A 71 45.14 -23.15 -8.51
N LEU A 72 44.81 -23.32 -7.22
CA LEU A 72 45.63 -24.01 -6.23
C LEU A 72 45.53 -25.55 -6.30
N HIS A 73 44.72 -26.11 -7.21
CA HIS A 73 44.50 -27.56 -7.35
C HIS A 73 43.95 -28.25 -6.08
N LEU A 74 43.23 -27.52 -5.22
CA LEU A 74 42.68 -28.00 -3.95
C LEU A 74 41.22 -28.51 -4.05
N GLN A 75 40.62 -28.45 -5.24
CA GLN A 75 39.21 -28.80 -5.47
C GLN A 75 38.87 -30.24 -5.05
N LYS A 76 39.83 -31.18 -5.16
CA LYS A 76 39.64 -32.59 -4.78
C LYS A 76 39.53 -32.82 -3.26
N LEU A 77 39.95 -31.85 -2.44
CA LEU A 77 39.85 -31.90 -0.98
C LEU A 77 38.57 -31.23 -0.46
N VAL A 78 38.07 -30.24 -1.20
CA VAL A 78 36.93 -29.41 -0.79
C VAL A 78 35.60 -30.03 -1.24
N PHE A 79 35.51 -30.52 -2.47
CA PHE A 79 34.24 -31.01 -3.02
C PHE A 79 34.08 -32.51 -2.85
N LYS A 80 32.83 -32.93 -2.58
CA LYS A 80 32.48 -34.35 -2.54
C LYS A 80 32.67 -34.95 -3.92
N LYS A 81 33.14 -36.20 -3.96
CA LYS A 81 33.36 -36.96 -5.19
C LYS A 81 32.68 -38.32 -5.14
N GLU A 82 32.20 -38.76 -6.29
CA GLU A 82 31.73 -40.12 -6.52
C GLU A 82 32.53 -40.75 -7.65
N THR A 83 32.71 -42.07 -7.60
CA THR A 83 33.36 -42.84 -8.65
C THR A 83 32.30 -43.65 -9.38
N LEU A 84 32.27 -43.53 -10.70
CA LEU A 84 31.33 -44.19 -11.59
C LEU A 84 32.10 -44.87 -12.73
N TYR A 85 31.38 -45.66 -13.51
CA TYR A 85 31.90 -46.32 -14.70
C TYR A 85 31.03 -45.96 -15.89
N TYR A 86 31.62 -45.70 -17.05
CA TYR A 86 30.88 -45.31 -18.25
C TYR A 86 31.23 -46.16 -19.46
N ILE A 87 30.26 -46.29 -20.38
CA ILE A 87 30.47 -46.80 -21.73
C ILE A 87 30.03 -45.69 -22.69
N ALA A 88 30.91 -45.31 -23.63
CA ALA A 88 30.60 -44.36 -24.69
C ALA A 88 29.81 -45.04 -25.81
N GLY A 89 28.77 -44.37 -26.31
CA GLY A 89 28.11 -44.73 -27.56
C GLY A 89 28.91 -44.26 -28.77
N GLU A 90 28.37 -44.50 -29.98
CA GLU A 90 29.08 -44.21 -31.24
C GLU A 90 29.41 -42.73 -31.47
N LYS A 91 28.54 -41.82 -31.01
CA LYS A 91 28.69 -40.36 -31.18
C LYS A 91 28.27 -39.60 -29.91
N PRO A 92 29.13 -39.53 -28.88
CA PRO A 92 28.83 -38.74 -27.69
C PRO A 92 28.85 -37.24 -28.02
N ILE A 93 28.04 -36.46 -27.30
CA ILE A 93 27.85 -35.01 -27.56
C ILE A 93 29.03 -34.18 -27.06
N PHE A 94 29.73 -34.67 -26.05
CA PHE A 94 30.90 -34.03 -25.45
C PHE A 94 31.85 -35.11 -24.95
N ASP A 95 33.11 -34.75 -24.73
CA ASP A 95 34.08 -35.63 -24.13
C ASP A 95 33.94 -35.62 -22.60
N ILE A 96 33.58 -36.77 -22.03
CA ILE A 96 33.34 -36.94 -20.60
C ILE A 96 34.63 -36.82 -19.77
N GLU A 97 35.81 -37.00 -20.38
CA GLU A 97 37.11 -36.91 -19.70
C GLU A 97 37.69 -35.49 -19.65
N ASN A 98 37.10 -34.55 -20.42
CA ASN A 98 37.51 -33.14 -20.47
C ASN A 98 36.84 -32.26 -19.39
N ASP A 99 37.08 -30.95 -19.48
CA ASP A 99 36.43 -29.93 -18.66
C ASP A 99 34.96 -29.76 -19.07
N TRP A 100 34.03 -30.08 -18.17
CA TRP A 100 32.60 -29.82 -18.35
C TRP A 100 31.92 -29.68 -16.99
N ALA A 101 30.75 -29.05 -16.97
CA ALA A 101 29.92 -28.98 -15.77
C ALA A 101 28.44 -29.09 -16.11
N ILE A 102 27.66 -29.62 -15.17
CA ILE A 102 26.22 -29.79 -15.29
C ILE A 102 25.50 -29.13 -14.12
N PHE A 103 24.41 -28.41 -14.43
CA PHE A 103 23.38 -27.98 -13.49
C PHE A 103 22.09 -28.76 -13.72
N THR A 104 21.59 -29.43 -12.68
CA THR A 104 20.46 -30.37 -12.77
C THR A 104 19.07 -29.70 -12.90
N GLY A 105 19.00 -28.38 -12.74
CA GLY A 105 17.75 -27.62 -12.84
C GLY A 105 16.86 -27.75 -11.59
N THR A 106 15.68 -27.15 -11.67
CA THR A 106 14.64 -27.26 -10.63
C THR A 106 13.66 -28.35 -11.05
N ILE A 107 13.37 -29.28 -10.14
CA ILE A 107 12.44 -30.39 -10.38
C ILE A 107 11.06 -29.83 -10.77
N GLY A 108 10.49 -30.33 -11.86
CA GLY A 108 9.19 -29.90 -12.37
C GLY A 108 8.91 -30.40 -13.79
N PRO A 109 7.70 -30.19 -14.33
CA PRO A 109 7.32 -30.66 -15.67
C PRO A 109 8.16 -30.02 -16.79
N ASN A 110 8.69 -28.82 -16.55
CA ASN A 110 9.56 -28.09 -17.47
C ASN A 110 11.05 -28.26 -17.16
N ASN A 111 11.44 -29.21 -16.28
CA ASN A 111 12.82 -29.36 -15.88
C ASN A 111 13.73 -29.70 -17.07
N LYS A 112 14.78 -28.91 -17.22
CA LYS A 112 15.83 -29.04 -18.23
C LYS A 112 17.19 -28.96 -17.53
N CYS A 113 18.03 -29.94 -17.80
CA CYS A 113 19.39 -29.96 -17.30
C CYS A 113 20.27 -29.08 -18.20
N LEU A 114 21.20 -28.32 -17.63
CA LEU A 114 22.14 -27.48 -18.38
C LEU A 114 23.55 -28.08 -18.28
N LEU A 115 24.13 -28.46 -19.41
CA LEU A 115 25.52 -28.86 -19.55
C LEU A 115 26.32 -27.71 -20.18
N TYR A 116 27.54 -27.48 -19.71
CA TYR A 116 28.50 -26.58 -20.34
C TYR A 116 29.77 -27.36 -20.68
N SER A 117 30.13 -27.39 -21.96
CA SER A 117 31.31 -28.07 -22.49
C SER A 117 31.73 -27.44 -23.81
N ASN A 118 33.02 -27.42 -24.12
CA ASN A 118 33.58 -26.89 -25.38
C ASN A 118 33.07 -25.49 -25.76
N GLY A 119 32.90 -24.60 -24.77
CA GLY A 119 32.42 -23.22 -24.98
C GLY A 119 30.93 -23.11 -25.37
N CYS A 120 30.15 -24.18 -25.22
CA CYS A 120 28.74 -24.22 -25.55
C CYS A 120 27.89 -24.66 -24.35
N PHE A 121 26.65 -24.18 -24.32
CA PHE A 121 25.61 -24.65 -23.41
C PHE A 121 24.76 -25.70 -24.12
N TYR A 122 24.38 -26.76 -23.41
CA TYR A 122 23.48 -27.80 -23.89
C TYR A 122 22.30 -27.93 -22.93
N LYS A 123 21.09 -27.65 -23.43
CA LYS A 123 19.84 -27.88 -22.70
C LYS A 123 19.39 -29.32 -22.97
N ILE A 124 19.35 -30.14 -21.93
CA ILE A 124 18.99 -31.56 -21.99
C ILE A 124 17.59 -31.73 -21.35
N ALA A 125 16.62 -32.12 -22.17
CA ALA A 125 15.23 -32.29 -21.82
C ALA A 125 14.84 -33.77 -21.69
N ASP A 126 14.30 -34.13 -20.52
CA ASP A 126 13.80 -35.48 -20.23
C ASP A 126 12.27 -35.57 -20.30
N THR A 127 11.55 -34.44 -20.16
CA THR A 127 10.08 -34.39 -20.13
C THR A 127 9.49 -33.94 -21.46
N ILE A 128 8.25 -34.34 -21.77
CA ILE A 128 7.55 -33.95 -23.01
C ILE A 128 7.47 -32.42 -23.13
N ASN A 129 7.19 -31.71 -22.03
CA ASN A 129 7.09 -30.25 -22.03
C ASN A 129 8.46 -29.59 -22.24
N ALA A 130 9.53 -30.06 -21.58
CA ALA A 130 10.86 -29.51 -21.79
C ALA A 130 11.35 -29.73 -23.24
N LYS A 131 11.04 -30.87 -23.85
CA LYS A 131 11.35 -31.13 -25.27
C LYS A 131 10.66 -30.12 -26.20
N LYS A 132 9.39 -29.82 -25.94
CA LYS A 132 8.65 -28.77 -26.67
C LYS A 132 9.30 -27.40 -26.50
N LEU A 133 9.73 -27.06 -25.27
CA LEU A 133 10.37 -25.78 -24.96
C LEU A 133 11.70 -25.59 -25.70
N ILE A 134 12.60 -26.59 -25.68
CA ILE A 134 13.89 -26.47 -26.39
C ILE A 134 13.70 -26.41 -27.90
N LYS A 135 12.72 -27.14 -28.47
CA LYS A 135 12.39 -27.05 -29.90
C LYS A 135 11.88 -25.65 -30.24
N LYS A 136 10.98 -25.10 -29.41
CA LYS A 136 10.46 -23.75 -29.56
C LYS A 136 11.56 -22.69 -29.48
N GLU A 137 12.49 -22.83 -28.53
CA GLU A 137 13.64 -21.94 -28.39
C GLU A 137 14.54 -21.95 -29.63
N CYS A 138 14.83 -23.13 -30.19
CA CYS A 138 15.61 -23.26 -31.43
C CYS A 138 14.94 -22.51 -32.60
N THR A 139 13.63 -22.66 -32.76
CA THR A 139 12.85 -21.96 -33.78
C THR A 139 12.84 -20.45 -33.53
N ALA A 140 12.65 -20.02 -32.28
CA ALA A 140 12.63 -18.61 -31.90
C ALA A 140 13.98 -17.93 -32.14
N ILE A 141 15.09 -18.59 -31.81
CA ILE A 141 16.45 -18.09 -32.10
C ILE A 141 16.66 -17.96 -33.59
N SER A 142 16.26 -18.96 -34.38
CA SER A 142 16.38 -18.92 -35.85
C SER A 142 15.62 -17.74 -36.46
N TYR A 143 14.44 -17.43 -35.90
CA TYR A 143 13.63 -16.28 -36.31
C TYR A 143 14.24 -14.94 -35.85
N ALA A 144 14.71 -14.87 -34.60
CA ALA A 144 15.34 -13.70 -34.01
C ALA A 144 16.73 -13.41 -34.60
N ALA A 145 17.35 -14.37 -35.29
CA ALA A 145 18.68 -14.24 -35.89
C ALA A 145 18.71 -13.17 -36.98
N LYS A 146 19.83 -12.46 -37.14
CA LYS A 146 20.09 -11.36 -38.13
C LYS A 146 19.66 -9.94 -37.73
N SER A 147 19.99 -9.50 -36.51
CA SER A 147 19.84 -8.11 -36.08
C SER A 147 21.21 -7.53 -35.74
N SER A 148 21.47 -6.27 -36.13
CA SER A 148 22.64 -5.52 -35.67
C SER A 148 22.43 -4.83 -34.32
N LEU A 149 21.19 -4.82 -33.81
CA LEU A 149 20.81 -4.11 -32.58
C LEU A 149 20.96 -4.95 -31.31
N TYR A 150 21.11 -6.27 -31.44
CA TYR A 150 21.30 -7.20 -30.34
C TYR A 150 22.01 -8.47 -30.82
N THR A 151 22.61 -9.21 -29.89
CA THR A 151 23.24 -10.51 -30.15
C THR A 151 22.46 -11.62 -29.46
N ILE A 152 22.35 -12.79 -30.10
CA ILE A 152 21.69 -13.98 -29.55
C ILE A 152 22.61 -15.19 -29.71
N PRO A 153 22.40 -16.30 -28.97
CA PRO A 153 23.23 -17.47 -29.18
C PRO A 153 22.88 -18.11 -30.53
N SER A 154 23.87 -18.73 -31.18
CA SER A 154 23.56 -19.69 -32.25
C SER A 154 22.96 -20.95 -31.63
N ALA A 155 22.03 -21.58 -32.35
CA ALA A 155 21.29 -22.74 -31.87
C ALA A 155 21.42 -23.91 -32.82
N LEU A 156 21.67 -25.11 -32.27
CA LEU A 156 21.69 -26.37 -33.01
C LEU A 156 20.93 -27.45 -32.21
N LEU A 157 19.85 -27.97 -32.78
CA LEU A 157 19.11 -29.08 -32.19
C LEU A 157 19.74 -30.41 -32.63
N HIS A 158 20.41 -31.12 -31.71
CA HIS A 158 21.04 -32.41 -31.99
C HIS A 158 20.02 -33.53 -32.14
N ASN A 159 18.99 -33.49 -31.30
CA ASN A 159 17.85 -34.41 -31.28
C ASN A 159 16.70 -33.78 -30.48
N GLU A 160 15.57 -34.49 -30.36
CA GLU A 160 14.40 -34.00 -29.64
C GLU A 160 14.64 -33.66 -28.15
N SER A 161 15.73 -34.14 -27.58
CA SER A 161 16.08 -33.97 -26.17
C SER A 161 17.21 -32.97 -25.94
N ILE A 162 17.96 -32.55 -26.97
CA ILE A 162 19.19 -31.77 -26.76
C ILE A 162 19.32 -30.60 -27.73
N LEU A 163 19.34 -29.40 -27.15
CA LEU A 163 19.61 -28.13 -27.83
C LEU A 163 20.99 -27.60 -27.41
N GLN A 164 21.89 -27.40 -28.37
CA GLN A 164 23.15 -26.71 -28.19
C GLN A 164 22.98 -25.20 -28.47
N LEU A 165 23.58 -24.38 -27.62
CA LEU A 165 23.62 -22.92 -27.69
C LEU A 165 25.06 -22.42 -27.56
N SER A 166 25.46 -21.44 -28.37
CA SER A 166 26.76 -20.78 -28.19
C SER A 166 26.79 -19.95 -26.89
N ASP A 167 27.95 -19.84 -26.26
CA ASP A 167 28.14 -18.95 -25.10
C ASP A 167 28.20 -17.47 -25.55
N ILE A 168 27.26 -16.66 -25.05
CA ILE A 168 27.23 -15.20 -25.27
C ILE A 168 27.49 -14.40 -23.99
N SER A 169 27.89 -15.07 -22.90
CA SER A 169 28.11 -14.45 -21.59
C SER A 169 29.50 -13.86 -21.40
N GLU A 170 30.48 -14.27 -22.23
CA GLU A 170 31.88 -13.86 -22.06
C GLU A 170 32.09 -12.35 -22.20
N ASN A 171 32.75 -11.76 -21.19
CA ASN A 171 33.00 -10.33 -21.04
C ASN A 171 31.74 -9.45 -20.97
N GLY A 172 30.57 -10.06 -20.77
CA GLY A 172 29.29 -9.36 -20.64
C GLY A 172 28.98 -8.98 -19.20
N ASN A 173 28.36 -7.81 -19.01
CA ASN A 173 27.89 -7.35 -17.69
C ASN A 173 26.36 -7.26 -17.66
N ARG A 174 25.74 -7.71 -16.57
CA ARG A 174 24.29 -7.54 -16.35
C ARG A 174 23.98 -6.15 -15.82
N LYS A 175 22.91 -5.52 -16.30
CA LYS A 175 22.35 -4.30 -15.73
C LYS A 175 20.90 -4.52 -15.32
N ASN A 176 20.57 -4.10 -14.10
CA ASN A 176 19.22 -4.24 -13.53
C ASN A 176 18.27 -3.11 -13.93
N GLU A 177 18.78 -2.07 -14.61
CA GLU A 177 18.01 -0.89 -15.02
C GLU A 177 17.80 -0.89 -16.53
N PHE A 178 16.59 -0.51 -16.93
CA PHE A 178 16.26 -0.34 -18.34
C PHE A 178 16.92 0.94 -18.86
N GLY A 179 17.52 0.85 -20.04
CA GLY A 179 18.26 1.97 -20.63
C GLY A 179 18.34 1.84 -22.15
N GLU A 180 19.04 2.77 -22.80
CA GLU A 180 19.06 2.89 -24.26
C GLU A 180 19.49 1.61 -25.00
N ILE A 181 20.44 0.87 -24.46
CA ILE A 181 20.89 -0.41 -25.05
C ILE A 181 19.74 -1.43 -25.06
N HIS A 182 18.92 -1.46 -24.00
CA HIS A 182 17.74 -2.32 -23.94
C HIS A 182 16.65 -1.84 -24.91
N ALA A 183 16.42 -0.53 -24.99
CA ALA A 183 15.46 0.05 -25.93
C ALA A 183 15.82 -0.26 -27.39
N LYS A 184 17.09 -0.08 -27.78
CA LYS A 184 17.61 -0.43 -29.11
C LYS A 184 17.42 -1.92 -29.42
N ALA A 185 17.70 -2.80 -28.46
CA ALA A 185 17.49 -4.23 -28.63
C ALA A 185 16.00 -4.56 -28.86
N LEU A 186 15.10 -3.96 -28.08
CA LEU A 186 13.65 -4.13 -28.26
C LEU A 186 13.15 -3.59 -29.59
N GLN A 187 13.72 -2.49 -30.09
CA GLN A 187 13.43 -1.99 -31.44
C GLN A 187 13.73 -3.06 -32.49
N GLY A 188 14.92 -3.68 -32.44
CA GLY A 188 15.29 -4.74 -33.39
C GLY A 188 14.41 -5.99 -33.30
N ILE A 189 13.88 -6.31 -32.11
CA ILE A 189 12.93 -7.42 -31.93
C ILE A 189 11.57 -7.06 -32.54
N LYS A 190 11.08 -5.84 -32.27
CA LYS A 190 9.82 -5.31 -32.79
C LYS A 190 9.79 -5.25 -34.32
N GLU A 191 10.92 -4.95 -34.96
CA GLU A 191 11.03 -4.89 -36.43
C GLU A 191 10.85 -6.25 -37.11
N ARG A 192 10.88 -7.37 -36.37
CA ARG A 192 10.71 -8.71 -36.95
C ARG A 192 9.28 -9.04 -37.33
N TYR A 193 8.35 -8.70 -36.45
CA TYR A 193 6.94 -8.99 -36.65
C TYR A 193 6.09 -7.92 -35.98
N GLN A 194 5.15 -7.40 -36.76
CA GLN A 194 4.03 -6.60 -36.26
C GLN A 194 2.77 -7.16 -36.89
N GLY A 195 1.87 -7.62 -36.04
CA GLY A 195 0.53 -8.01 -36.42
C GLY A 195 -0.47 -7.08 -35.75
N SER A 196 -1.70 -7.05 -36.26
CA SER A 196 -2.82 -6.40 -35.59
C SER A 196 -4.02 -7.31 -35.74
N CYS A 197 -4.79 -7.46 -34.68
CA CYS A 197 -6.02 -8.25 -34.69
C CYS A 197 -7.06 -7.62 -33.78
N ARG A 198 -8.33 -7.99 -33.96
CA ARG A 198 -9.36 -7.67 -32.98
C ARG A 198 -9.14 -8.49 -31.71
N ILE A 199 -9.47 -7.94 -30.56
CA ILE A 199 -9.33 -8.66 -29.28
C ILE A 199 -10.12 -9.97 -29.29
N SER A 200 -11.32 -9.97 -29.88
CA SER A 200 -12.12 -11.19 -30.11
C SER A 200 -11.40 -12.29 -30.89
N GLU A 201 -10.53 -11.92 -31.81
CA GLU A 201 -9.78 -12.85 -32.68
C GLU A 201 -8.41 -13.24 -32.10
N TRP A 202 -7.99 -12.59 -31.01
CA TRP A 202 -6.71 -12.86 -30.36
C TRP A 202 -6.73 -14.17 -29.57
N LYS A 203 -6.46 -15.28 -30.27
CA LYS A 203 -6.55 -16.65 -29.77
C LYS A 203 -5.84 -16.87 -28.43
N TYR A 204 -4.62 -16.34 -28.27
CA TYR A 204 -3.89 -16.47 -27.01
C TYR A 204 -4.64 -15.82 -25.84
N PHE A 205 -5.16 -14.60 -26.01
CA PHE A 205 -5.89 -13.92 -24.95
C PHE A 205 -7.23 -14.60 -24.63
N GLN A 206 -7.96 -15.07 -25.64
CA GLN A 206 -9.19 -15.84 -25.44
C GLN A 206 -8.93 -17.12 -24.63
N SER A 207 -7.87 -17.88 -24.97
CA SER A 207 -7.47 -19.06 -24.20
C SER A 207 -7.07 -18.73 -22.75
N LEU A 208 -6.45 -17.58 -22.50
CA LEU A 208 -6.15 -17.14 -21.12
C LEU A 208 -7.43 -16.86 -20.32
N LYS A 209 -8.44 -16.23 -20.93
CA LYS A 209 -9.75 -15.98 -20.28
C LYS A 209 -10.45 -17.30 -19.93
N GLU A 210 -10.47 -18.26 -20.85
CA GLU A 210 -11.03 -19.60 -20.62
C GLU A 210 -10.34 -20.30 -19.45
N HIS A 211 -9.01 -20.41 -19.48
CA HIS A 211 -8.25 -21.03 -18.39
C HIS A 211 -8.51 -20.34 -17.05
N PHE A 212 -8.53 -19.01 -17.03
CA PHE A 212 -8.77 -18.23 -15.81
C PHE A 212 -10.13 -18.56 -15.18
N SER A 213 -11.18 -18.67 -16.00
CA SER A 213 -12.52 -19.04 -15.53
C SER A 213 -12.59 -20.42 -14.84
N ALA A 214 -11.65 -21.31 -15.18
CA ALA A 214 -11.53 -22.64 -14.61
C ALA A 214 -10.68 -22.71 -13.33
N ILE A 215 -9.94 -21.64 -12.99
CA ILE A 215 -9.06 -21.64 -11.80
C ILE A 215 -9.91 -21.73 -10.53
N ARG A 216 -9.58 -22.70 -9.67
CA ARG A 216 -10.15 -22.90 -8.34
C ARG A 216 -9.00 -23.10 -7.34
N ASP A 217 -8.34 -22.00 -6.98
CA ASP A 217 -7.26 -22.02 -5.99
C ASP A 217 -7.51 -20.96 -4.91
N GLU A 218 -7.85 -21.43 -3.71
CA GLU A 218 -8.12 -20.58 -2.55
C GLU A 218 -6.89 -19.81 -2.05
N ARG A 219 -5.68 -20.12 -2.53
CA ARG A 219 -4.49 -19.35 -2.19
C ARG A 219 -4.44 -18.01 -2.93
N ILE A 220 -5.16 -17.86 -4.04
CA ILE A 220 -5.19 -16.59 -4.80
C ILE A 220 -6.11 -15.60 -4.06
N PRO A 221 -5.66 -14.35 -3.80
CA PRO A 221 -6.50 -13.35 -3.15
C PRO A 221 -7.78 -13.06 -3.95
N PRO A 222 -8.96 -13.04 -3.31
CA PRO A 222 -10.24 -12.95 -4.01
C PRO A 222 -10.49 -11.58 -4.63
N ASN A 223 -9.97 -10.48 -4.07
CA ASN A 223 -10.23 -9.18 -4.66
C ASN A 223 -9.45 -9.00 -5.97
N MET A 224 -8.26 -9.58 -6.11
CA MET A 224 -7.58 -9.70 -7.40
C MET A 224 -8.47 -10.38 -8.45
N ILE A 225 -9.13 -11.49 -8.11
CA ILE A 225 -10.04 -12.19 -9.03
C ILE A 225 -11.22 -11.29 -9.42
N ARG A 226 -11.81 -10.58 -8.45
CA ARG A 226 -12.90 -9.65 -8.69
C ARG A 226 -12.48 -8.49 -9.60
N LYS A 227 -11.31 -7.89 -9.35
CA LYS A 227 -10.72 -6.85 -10.21
C LYS A 227 -10.51 -7.33 -11.64
N LEU A 228 -9.92 -8.52 -11.81
CA LEU A 228 -9.71 -9.13 -13.12
C LEU A 228 -11.05 -9.36 -13.84
N ASN A 229 -12.06 -9.91 -13.16
CA ASN A 229 -13.39 -10.08 -13.74
C ASN A 229 -13.99 -8.75 -14.17
N THR A 230 -13.95 -7.72 -13.32
CA THR A 230 -14.45 -6.39 -13.67
C THR A 230 -13.76 -5.83 -14.91
N ILE A 231 -12.43 -5.94 -15.01
CA ILE A 231 -11.71 -5.47 -16.20
C ILE A 231 -12.14 -6.28 -17.42
N LEU A 232 -12.15 -7.62 -17.32
CA LEU A 232 -12.46 -8.51 -18.43
C LEU A 232 -13.88 -8.30 -18.99
N THR A 233 -14.87 -7.98 -18.14
CA THR A 233 -16.25 -7.73 -18.60
C THR A 233 -16.42 -6.41 -19.34
N HIS A 234 -15.52 -5.45 -19.14
CA HIS A 234 -15.56 -4.12 -19.77
C HIS A 234 -14.59 -3.97 -20.95
N ILE A 235 -13.97 -5.07 -21.41
CA ILE A 235 -13.13 -5.04 -22.61
C ILE A 235 -14.03 -4.93 -23.85
N ASP A 236 -13.71 -3.95 -24.72
CA ASP A 236 -14.29 -3.89 -26.06
C ASP A 236 -13.65 -4.96 -26.95
N GLU A 237 -14.36 -6.05 -27.21
CA GLU A 237 -13.88 -7.16 -28.04
C GLU A 237 -13.69 -6.80 -29.52
N ASN A 238 -14.21 -5.65 -29.97
CA ASN A 238 -14.01 -5.12 -31.32
C ASN A 238 -12.79 -4.20 -31.44
N GLU A 239 -12.23 -3.74 -30.32
CA GLU A 239 -11.02 -2.93 -30.31
C GLU A 239 -9.85 -3.72 -30.94
N SER A 240 -9.07 -3.05 -31.79
CA SER A 240 -7.86 -3.63 -32.40
C SER A 240 -6.67 -3.53 -31.45
N ILE A 241 -5.80 -4.55 -31.44
CA ILE A 241 -4.56 -4.58 -30.65
C ILE A 241 -3.38 -4.96 -31.54
N ASP A 242 -2.28 -4.23 -31.43
CA ASP A 242 -1.05 -4.63 -32.12
C ASP A 242 -0.31 -5.69 -31.30
N LEU A 243 0.13 -6.71 -32.01
CA LEU A 243 0.97 -7.79 -31.50
C LEU A 243 2.38 -7.66 -32.05
N SER A 244 3.38 -8.01 -31.25
CA SER A 244 4.77 -8.03 -31.67
C SER A 244 5.44 -9.33 -31.29
N PHE A 245 6.45 -9.72 -32.08
CA PHE A 245 7.36 -10.77 -31.62
C PHE A 245 8.01 -10.32 -30.31
N SER A 246 7.96 -11.20 -29.30
CA SER A 246 8.42 -10.91 -27.96
C SER A 246 9.28 -12.06 -27.46
N HIS A 247 10.31 -11.75 -26.69
CA HIS A 247 11.13 -12.71 -25.96
C HIS A 247 10.33 -13.45 -24.88
N GLY A 248 9.37 -12.76 -24.24
CA GLY A 248 8.41 -13.37 -23.31
C GLY A 248 8.90 -13.52 -21.86
N ASP A 249 10.22 -13.52 -21.64
CA ASP A 249 10.89 -13.40 -20.32
C ASP A 249 12.05 -12.38 -20.36
N PHE A 250 11.82 -11.22 -20.99
CA PHE A 250 12.87 -10.21 -21.16
C PHE A 250 13.18 -9.52 -19.82
N THR A 251 14.27 -9.94 -19.19
CA THR A 251 14.64 -9.54 -17.82
C THR A 251 16.14 -9.30 -17.71
N SER A 252 16.59 -8.66 -16.62
CA SER A 252 18.01 -8.33 -16.43
C SER A 252 18.90 -9.57 -16.26
N TRP A 253 18.35 -10.69 -15.78
CA TRP A 253 19.09 -11.94 -15.65
C TRP A 253 19.22 -12.69 -16.97
N ASN A 254 18.36 -12.43 -17.96
CA ASN A 254 18.41 -13.04 -19.29
C ASN A 254 19.17 -12.19 -20.33
N CYS A 255 19.84 -11.11 -19.88
CA CYS A 255 20.58 -10.19 -20.73
C CYS A 255 22.00 -9.93 -20.22
N TYR A 256 22.94 -9.76 -21.14
CA TYR A 256 24.26 -9.19 -20.88
C TYR A 256 24.51 -7.99 -21.79
N ILE A 257 25.24 -6.98 -21.32
CA ILE A 257 25.71 -5.88 -22.16
C ILE A 257 27.16 -6.17 -22.53
N LYS A 258 27.43 -6.17 -23.83
CA LYS A 258 28.74 -6.42 -24.43
C LYS A 258 28.92 -5.54 -25.66
N ASP A 259 30.06 -4.87 -25.78
CA ASP A 259 30.41 -4.05 -26.96
C ASP A 259 29.29 -3.07 -27.36
N HIS A 260 28.68 -2.39 -26.37
CA HIS A 260 27.53 -1.48 -26.53
C HIS A 260 26.25 -2.09 -27.14
N THR A 261 26.17 -3.43 -27.24
CA THR A 261 25.00 -4.18 -27.67
C THR A 261 24.44 -5.06 -26.55
N LEU A 262 23.18 -5.47 -26.68
CA LEU A 262 22.55 -6.39 -25.73
C LEU A 262 22.64 -7.83 -26.24
N ALA A 263 23.24 -8.70 -25.45
CA ALA A 263 23.23 -10.15 -25.63
C ALA A 263 22.04 -10.76 -24.87
N ILE A 264 21.15 -11.45 -25.59
CA ILE A 264 19.87 -11.96 -25.07
C ILE A 264 19.81 -13.49 -25.23
N TYR A 265 19.47 -14.20 -24.16
CA TYR A 265 19.33 -15.66 -24.16
C TYR A 265 18.09 -16.12 -23.40
N ASP A 266 17.78 -17.42 -23.52
CA ASP A 266 16.58 -18.08 -22.97
C ASP A 266 15.27 -17.73 -23.70
N TRP A 267 15.27 -17.93 -25.03
CA TRP A 267 14.17 -17.60 -25.93
C TRP A 267 12.99 -18.59 -25.90
N GLU A 268 12.90 -19.48 -24.91
CA GLU A 268 11.88 -20.54 -24.88
C GLU A 268 10.45 -20.01 -24.72
N LEU A 269 10.29 -18.84 -24.07
CA LEU A 269 9.00 -18.19 -23.89
C LEU A 269 8.62 -17.25 -25.03
N ALA A 270 9.46 -17.14 -26.06
CA ALA A 270 9.23 -16.22 -27.16
C ALA A 270 7.92 -16.52 -27.89
N SER A 271 7.22 -15.48 -28.34
CA SER A 271 5.90 -15.61 -28.96
C SER A 271 5.55 -14.43 -29.85
N PHE A 272 4.70 -14.69 -30.85
CA PHE A 272 4.09 -13.70 -31.73
C PHE A 272 2.77 -13.16 -31.20
N GLU A 273 2.24 -13.78 -30.15
CA GLU A 273 0.90 -13.53 -29.60
C GLU A 273 0.94 -12.55 -28.41
N LYS A 274 2.00 -11.76 -28.26
CA LYS A 274 2.17 -10.83 -27.15
C LYS A 274 1.81 -9.40 -27.57
N PRO A 275 1.17 -8.61 -26.68
CA PRO A 275 0.86 -7.23 -27.01
C PRO A 275 2.15 -6.44 -27.27
N LYS A 276 2.09 -5.47 -28.17
CA LYS A 276 3.21 -4.58 -28.47
C LYS A 276 3.78 -3.95 -27.19
N GLY A 277 5.10 -3.99 -27.04
CA GLY A 277 5.78 -3.50 -25.85
C GLY A 277 5.77 -4.45 -24.65
N PHE A 278 5.30 -5.70 -24.78
CA PHE A 278 5.30 -6.68 -23.69
C PHE A 278 6.63 -6.77 -22.95
N ASP A 279 7.75 -6.95 -23.67
CA ASP A 279 9.08 -7.09 -23.07
C ASP A 279 9.58 -5.82 -22.37
N PHE A 280 9.15 -4.63 -22.82
CA PHE A 280 9.46 -3.37 -22.16
C PHE A 280 8.81 -3.29 -20.78
N PHE A 281 7.51 -3.57 -20.70
CA PHE A 281 6.81 -3.64 -19.43
C PHE A 281 7.35 -4.78 -18.56
N HIS A 282 7.61 -5.95 -19.16
CA HIS A 282 8.12 -7.12 -18.45
C HIS A 282 9.44 -6.84 -17.77
N PHE A 283 10.39 -6.22 -18.47
CA PHE A 283 11.68 -5.86 -17.88
C PHE A 283 11.51 -4.95 -16.66
N ILE A 284 10.77 -3.86 -16.80
CA ILE A 284 10.65 -2.86 -15.73
C ILE A 284 9.88 -3.45 -14.53
N ILE A 285 8.74 -4.09 -14.79
CA ILE A 285 7.86 -4.62 -13.73
C ILE A 285 8.54 -5.80 -13.02
N GLN A 286 9.06 -6.78 -13.77
CA GLN A 286 9.64 -7.99 -13.19
C GLN A 286 10.92 -7.68 -12.40
N ASN A 287 11.81 -6.83 -12.92
CA ASN A 287 13.01 -6.39 -12.20
C ASN A 287 12.64 -5.51 -10.99
N GLY A 288 11.68 -4.60 -11.15
CA GLY A 288 11.16 -3.73 -10.09
C GLY A 288 10.67 -4.54 -8.88
N ILE A 289 9.91 -5.62 -9.13
CA ILE A 289 9.36 -6.48 -8.08
C ILE A 289 10.43 -7.44 -7.52
N LEU A 290 11.10 -8.21 -8.38
CA LEU A 290 11.90 -9.36 -7.95
C LEU A 290 13.31 -8.98 -7.47
N ILE A 291 13.90 -7.93 -8.05
CA ILE A 291 15.28 -7.50 -7.75
C ILE A 291 15.26 -6.26 -6.84
N GLN A 292 14.56 -5.20 -7.26
CA GLN A 292 14.65 -3.88 -6.62
C GLN A 292 13.66 -3.67 -5.47
N LYS A 293 12.62 -4.52 -5.35
CA LYS A 293 11.56 -4.41 -4.32
C LYS A 293 10.85 -3.05 -4.32
N LYS A 294 10.65 -2.47 -5.51
CA LYS A 294 9.92 -1.21 -5.71
C LYS A 294 8.42 -1.40 -5.47
N SER A 295 7.74 -0.35 -5.01
CA SER A 295 6.28 -0.29 -5.01
C SER A 295 5.75 -0.03 -6.42
N TRP A 296 4.47 -0.35 -6.66
CA TRP A 296 3.84 -0.10 -7.95
C TRP A 296 3.95 1.38 -8.36
N LYS A 297 3.74 2.32 -7.43
CA LYS A 297 3.93 3.76 -7.66
C LYS A 297 5.28 4.10 -8.32
N ASN A 298 6.36 3.50 -7.84
CA ASN A 298 7.70 3.75 -8.38
C ASN A 298 7.92 3.03 -9.71
N ILE A 299 7.37 1.82 -9.87
CA ILE A 299 7.42 1.06 -11.12
C ILE A 299 6.68 1.80 -12.23
N PHE A 300 5.48 2.33 -11.94
CA PHE A 300 4.67 3.07 -12.90
C PHE A 300 5.35 4.38 -13.34
N ASN A 301 5.98 5.10 -12.42
CA ASN A 301 6.78 6.28 -12.75
C ASN A 301 7.96 5.93 -13.67
N GLU A 302 8.64 4.81 -13.41
CA GLU A 302 9.74 4.33 -14.27
C GLU A 302 9.24 3.92 -15.66
N ILE A 303 8.06 3.28 -15.76
CA ILE A 303 7.42 2.99 -17.05
C ILE A 303 7.22 4.28 -17.85
N LYS A 304 6.67 5.33 -17.22
CA LYS A 304 6.46 6.63 -17.88
C LYS A 304 7.77 7.27 -18.32
N GLU A 305 8.78 7.28 -17.45
CA GLU A 305 10.10 7.84 -17.76
C GLU A 305 10.78 7.08 -18.91
N LYS A 306 10.81 5.75 -18.86
CA LYS A 306 11.52 4.92 -19.83
C LYS A 306 10.75 4.76 -21.15
N ASN A 307 9.45 5.05 -21.18
CA ASN A 307 8.68 5.08 -22.43
C ASN A 307 9.27 6.08 -23.44
N ALA A 308 9.80 7.22 -22.97
CA ALA A 308 10.39 8.26 -23.81
C ALA A 308 11.59 7.78 -24.65
N ILE A 309 12.34 6.79 -24.16
CA ILE A 309 13.50 6.24 -24.87
C ILE A 309 13.21 4.93 -25.61
N ALA A 310 12.01 4.37 -25.47
CA ALA A 310 11.64 3.06 -26.01
C ALA A 310 10.57 3.15 -27.11
N PHE A 311 9.31 3.28 -26.72
CA PHE A 311 8.17 3.25 -27.65
C PHE A 311 7.55 4.62 -27.91
N GLN A 312 7.77 5.59 -27.02
CA GLN A 312 7.22 6.95 -27.09
C GLN A 312 5.69 6.96 -27.23
N TYR A 313 5.02 6.02 -26.58
CA TYR A 313 3.55 5.99 -26.53
C TYR A 313 3.02 7.29 -25.90
N ASP A 314 1.90 7.78 -26.43
CA ASP A 314 1.10 8.76 -25.66
C ASP A 314 0.48 8.10 -24.42
N ASP A 315 -0.13 8.89 -23.53
CA ASP A 315 -0.70 8.37 -22.27
C ASP A 315 -1.78 7.30 -22.53
N LYS A 316 -2.60 7.45 -23.57
CA LYS A 316 -3.70 6.51 -23.87
C LYS A 316 -3.17 5.20 -24.43
N GLU A 317 -2.19 5.25 -25.34
CA GLU A 317 -1.51 4.08 -25.87
C GLU A 317 -0.73 3.34 -24.78
N LEU A 318 -0.02 4.08 -23.92
CA LEU A 318 0.74 3.50 -22.82
C LEU A 318 -0.17 2.73 -21.86
N GLU A 319 -1.29 3.32 -21.46
CA GLU A 319 -2.29 2.68 -20.60
C GLU A 319 -2.93 1.46 -21.28
N LYS A 320 -3.26 1.55 -22.56
CA LYS A 320 -3.80 0.42 -23.34
C LYS A 320 -2.84 -0.78 -23.36
N TYR A 321 -1.58 -0.58 -23.74
CA TYR A 321 -0.62 -1.69 -23.83
C TYR A 321 -0.20 -2.19 -22.45
N LEU A 322 -0.15 -1.32 -21.44
CA LEU A 322 0.06 -1.72 -20.05
C LEU A 322 -1.09 -2.60 -19.53
N LYS A 323 -2.35 -2.25 -19.85
CA LYS A 323 -3.54 -3.05 -19.51
C LYS A 323 -3.39 -4.48 -20.05
N PHE A 324 -3.11 -4.64 -21.34
CA PHE A 324 -2.99 -5.97 -21.95
C PHE A 324 -1.73 -6.71 -21.53
N TYR A 325 -0.62 -6.02 -21.23
CA TYR A 325 0.52 -6.65 -20.56
C TYR A 325 0.11 -7.24 -19.21
N LEU A 326 -0.51 -6.44 -18.33
CA LEU A 326 -0.90 -6.87 -16.99
C LEU A 326 -1.91 -8.02 -17.06
N LEU A 327 -2.91 -7.95 -17.93
CA LEU A 327 -3.89 -9.02 -18.11
C LEU A 327 -3.22 -10.31 -18.62
N THR A 328 -2.51 -10.27 -19.75
CA THR A 328 -1.91 -11.48 -20.32
C THR A 328 -0.87 -12.11 -19.40
N ASN A 329 -0.05 -11.29 -18.73
CA ASN A 329 0.93 -11.77 -17.76
C ASN A 329 0.24 -12.37 -16.53
N THR A 330 -0.68 -11.65 -15.90
CA THR A 330 -1.33 -12.10 -14.66
C THR A 330 -2.13 -13.38 -14.90
N LEU A 331 -2.98 -13.43 -15.93
CA LEU A 331 -3.80 -14.62 -16.23
C LEU A 331 -2.93 -15.85 -16.51
N SER A 332 -1.84 -15.67 -17.27
CA SER A 332 -0.90 -16.76 -17.56
C SER A 332 -0.21 -17.29 -16.29
N TYR A 333 0.24 -16.40 -15.40
CA TYR A 333 0.93 -16.82 -14.18
C TYR A 333 -0.02 -17.35 -13.10
N LEU A 334 -1.27 -16.87 -13.02
CA LEU A 334 -2.27 -17.42 -12.10
C LEU A 334 -2.52 -18.90 -12.39
N LYS A 335 -2.59 -19.30 -13.67
CA LYS A 335 -2.66 -20.72 -14.04
C LYS A 335 -1.44 -21.48 -13.50
N ILE A 336 -0.24 -21.00 -13.80
CA ILE A 336 1.02 -21.63 -13.34
C ILE A 336 1.05 -21.76 -11.81
N TYR A 337 0.66 -20.73 -11.07
CA TYR A 337 0.68 -20.74 -9.61
C TYR A 337 -0.39 -21.66 -9.03
N SER A 338 -1.55 -21.77 -9.69
CA SER A 338 -2.62 -22.70 -9.28
C SER A 338 -2.20 -24.17 -9.37
N GLU A 339 -1.36 -24.51 -10.35
CA GLU A 339 -0.84 -25.87 -10.56
C GLU A 339 0.39 -26.18 -9.66
N GLN A 340 0.99 -25.17 -9.02
CA GLN A 340 2.12 -25.37 -8.12
C GLN A 340 1.67 -25.83 -6.73
N GLU A 341 2.23 -26.94 -6.24
CA GLU A 341 1.95 -27.44 -4.89
C GLU A 341 2.38 -26.46 -3.79
N LYS A 342 3.58 -25.87 -3.94
CA LYS A 342 4.18 -24.97 -2.94
C LYS A 342 4.55 -23.64 -3.56
N TRP A 343 4.08 -22.56 -2.96
CA TRP A 343 4.41 -21.21 -3.40
C TRP A 343 5.71 -20.71 -2.78
N HIS A 344 6.56 -20.11 -3.63
CA HIS A 344 7.69 -19.34 -3.17
C HIS A 344 7.25 -17.93 -2.74
N HIS A 345 7.96 -17.31 -1.79
CA HIS A 345 7.63 -15.97 -1.28
C HIS A 345 7.54 -14.90 -2.38
N GLN A 346 8.25 -15.08 -3.50
CA GLN A 346 8.20 -14.17 -4.65
C GLN A 346 6.83 -14.10 -5.31
N ILE A 347 6.03 -15.17 -5.25
CA ILE A 347 4.67 -15.19 -5.80
C ILE A 347 3.81 -14.15 -5.09
N HIS A 348 3.87 -14.07 -3.77
CA HIS A 348 3.13 -13.07 -3.00
C HIS A 348 3.53 -11.62 -3.37
N TRP A 349 4.82 -11.36 -3.65
CA TRP A 349 5.27 -10.04 -4.12
C TRP A 349 4.70 -9.67 -5.48
N LEU A 350 4.66 -10.64 -6.40
CA LEU A 350 4.11 -10.47 -7.74
C LEU A 350 2.60 -10.22 -7.67
N LEU A 351 1.85 -11.08 -6.98
CA LEU A 351 0.41 -10.94 -6.81
C LEU A 351 0.04 -9.60 -6.16
N GLN A 352 0.75 -9.19 -5.10
CA GLN A 352 0.53 -7.90 -4.44
C GLN A 352 0.73 -6.71 -5.40
N THR A 353 1.79 -6.75 -6.21
CA THR A 353 2.07 -5.63 -7.14
C THR A 353 1.08 -5.62 -8.29
N TRP A 354 0.70 -6.79 -8.83
CA TRP A 354 -0.28 -6.88 -9.90
C TRP A 354 -1.67 -6.43 -9.45
N THR A 355 -2.14 -6.80 -8.24
CA THR A 355 -3.45 -6.33 -7.75
C THR A 355 -3.48 -4.81 -7.59
N GLU A 356 -2.40 -4.19 -7.10
CA GLU A 356 -2.29 -2.73 -7.02
C GLU A 356 -2.23 -2.08 -8.41
N ALA A 357 -1.54 -2.71 -9.37
CA ALA A 357 -1.42 -2.21 -10.73
C ALA A 357 -2.75 -2.19 -11.50
N LEU A 358 -3.63 -3.16 -11.24
CA LEU A 358 -4.96 -3.25 -11.87
C LEU A 358 -5.87 -2.08 -11.47
N ASN A 359 -5.60 -1.38 -10.36
CA ASN A 359 -6.43 -0.25 -9.89
C ASN A 359 -6.58 0.85 -10.94
N ILE A 360 -5.57 1.05 -11.81
CA ILE A 360 -5.59 2.07 -12.88
C ILE A 360 -6.76 1.84 -13.86
N PHE A 361 -7.25 0.61 -14.01
CA PHE A 361 -8.26 0.25 -15.01
C PHE A 361 -9.66 0.00 -14.42
N ILE A 362 -9.89 0.38 -13.15
CA ILE A 362 -11.14 0.12 -12.42
C ILE A 362 -11.69 1.41 -11.79
N THR A 363 -11.04 2.56 -11.99
CA THR A 363 -11.41 3.83 -11.37
C THR A 363 -12.78 4.36 -11.79
N GLU A 364 -13.34 3.88 -12.91
CA GLU A 364 -14.71 4.21 -13.32
C GLU A 364 -15.77 3.47 -12.50
N ASN A 365 -15.44 2.27 -12.01
CA ASN A 365 -16.36 1.41 -11.26
C ASN A 365 -16.21 1.57 -9.74
N ASN A 366 -15.03 1.98 -9.26
CA ASN A 366 -14.71 2.05 -7.85
C ASN A 366 -13.94 3.31 -7.46
N THR A 367 -14.24 3.83 -6.28
CA THR A 367 -13.50 4.94 -5.66
C THR A 367 -12.09 4.51 -5.24
N GLU A 368 -11.16 5.46 -5.04
CA GLU A 368 -9.82 5.14 -4.52
C GLU A 368 -9.91 4.50 -3.14
N ARG A 369 -10.87 4.94 -2.30
CA ARG A 369 -11.13 4.33 -1.00
C ARG A 369 -11.55 2.87 -1.13
N GLU A 370 -12.46 2.56 -2.03
CA GLU A 370 -12.93 1.19 -2.28
C GLU A 370 -11.78 0.28 -2.76
N LEU A 371 -11.03 0.72 -3.76
CA LEU A 371 -9.88 -0.03 -4.29
C LEU A 371 -8.79 -0.24 -3.23
N LEU A 372 -8.55 0.77 -2.38
CA LEU A 372 -7.61 0.64 -1.26
C LEU A 372 -8.07 -0.39 -0.22
N ILE A 373 -9.38 -0.50 0.04
CA ILE A 373 -9.91 -1.53 0.95
C ILE A 373 -9.69 -2.93 0.36
N MET A 374 -9.92 -3.10 -0.95
CA MET A 374 -9.62 -4.36 -1.65
C MET A 374 -8.14 -4.72 -1.54
N ASP A 375 -7.25 -3.76 -1.76
CA ASP A 375 -5.79 -3.90 -1.63
C ASP A 375 -5.35 -4.30 -0.21
N ILE A 376 -5.96 -3.69 0.81
CA ILE A 376 -5.70 -4.01 2.23
C ILE A 376 -6.00 -5.49 2.51
N PHE A 377 -7.14 -6.00 2.06
CA PHE A 377 -7.54 -7.38 2.35
C PHE A 377 -6.79 -8.41 1.49
N ASP A 378 -6.42 -8.08 0.25
CA ASP A 378 -5.51 -8.93 -0.54
C ASP A 378 -4.11 -8.99 0.09
N TYR A 379 -3.57 -7.88 0.57
CA TYR A 379 -2.30 -7.84 1.29
C TYR A 379 -2.32 -8.68 2.59
N LEU A 380 -3.45 -8.63 3.31
CA LEU A 380 -3.64 -9.38 4.55
C LEU A 380 -3.98 -10.85 4.34
N TYR A 381 -4.27 -11.29 3.11
CA TYR A 381 -4.87 -12.59 2.85
C TYR A 381 -4.13 -13.79 3.45
N HIS A 382 -2.80 -13.77 3.44
CA HIS A 382 -1.92 -14.78 4.05
C HIS A 382 -1.32 -14.35 5.39
N THR A 383 -1.83 -13.27 5.98
CA THR A 383 -1.37 -12.72 7.25
C THR A 383 -2.29 -13.19 8.37
N ASP A 384 -1.74 -13.39 9.56
CA ASP A 384 -2.55 -13.64 10.75
C ASP A 384 -3.17 -12.34 11.27
N TYR A 385 -4.48 -12.17 11.02
CA TYR A 385 -5.34 -11.07 11.48
C TYR A 385 -6.79 -11.55 11.64
N ALA A 386 -7.63 -10.74 12.28
CA ALA A 386 -9.09 -10.89 12.27
C ALA A 386 -9.78 -9.52 12.45
N THR A 387 -10.75 -9.18 11.61
CA THR A 387 -11.53 -7.94 11.73
C THR A 387 -12.61 -8.06 12.81
N LEU A 388 -12.83 -7.00 13.55
CA LEU A 388 -13.79 -6.89 14.63
C LEU A 388 -14.99 -6.06 14.17
N LYS A 389 -16.23 -6.55 14.37
CA LYS A 389 -17.48 -5.88 13.95
C LYS A 389 -17.60 -5.57 12.43
N PHE A 390 -16.78 -6.21 11.60
CA PHE A 390 -16.83 -6.00 10.15
C PHE A 390 -18.06 -6.68 9.53
N HIS A 391 -18.58 -6.12 8.44
CA HIS A 391 -19.78 -6.65 7.77
C HIS A 391 -19.49 -7.96 7.02
N ASN A 392 -20.55 -8.65 6.57
CA ASN A 392 -20.48 -9.91 5.80
C ASN A 392 -20.75 -9.67 4.31
N GLU A 393 -20.26 -8.55 3.75
CA GLU A 393 -20.42 -8.20 2.34
C GLU A 393 -19.04 -7.97 1.69
N ALA A 394 -19.03 -7.63 0.39
CA ALA A 394 -17.80 -7.28 -0.33
C ALA A 394 -17.07 -6.15 0.41
N PRO A 395 -15.76 -6.28 0.70
CA PRO A 395 -15.09 -5.44 1.70
C PRO A 395 -15.10 -3.94 1.36
N GLU A 396 -15.10 -3.58 0.08
CA GLU A 396 -15.16 -2.20 -0.37
C GLU A 396 -16.51 -1.52 -0.12
N ASN A 397 -17.59 -2.27 0.12
CA ASN A 397 -18.91 -1.73 0.51
C ASN A 397 -18.92 -1.15 1.94
N LEU A 398 -17.76 -1.02 2.57
CA LEU A 398 -17.61 -0.38 3.88
C LEU A 398 -18.14 1.06 3.81
N LYS A 399 -19.18 1.36 4.59
CA LYS A 399 -19.77 2.70 4.71
C LYS A 399 -18.70 3.78 4.95
N LEU A 400 -18.89 4.97 4.38
CA LEU A 400 -17.93 6.08 4.44
C LEU A 400 -17.50 6.48 5.86
N ASN A 401 -18.41 6.40 6.82
CA ASN A 401 -18.15 6.77 8.22
C ASN A 401 -17.65 5.59 9.08
N SER A 402 -17.55 4.39 8.49
CA SER A 402 -17.05 3.20 9.18
C SER A 402 -15.53 3.08 9.07
N ASP A 403 -14.95 2.58 10.14
CA ASP A 403 -13.55 2.21 10.29
C ASP A 403 -13.36 0.69 10.14
N ILE A 404 -12.10 0.28 10.00
CA ILE A 404 -11.72 -1.11 10.02
C ILE A 404 -10.95 -1.38 11.32
N ASP A 405 -11.66 -1.93 12.30
CA ASP A 405 -11.06 -2.49 13.50
C ASP A 405 -10.53 -3.89 13.19
N MET A 406 -9.23 -4.14 13.41
CA MET A 406 -8.67 -5.47 13.23
C MET A 406 -7.67 -5.84 14.32
N ILE A 407 -7.77 -7.08 14.79
CA ILE A 407 -6.79 -7.69 15.68
C ILE A 407 -5.64 -8.21 14.83
N ILE A 408 -4.43 -7.75 15.14
CA ILE A 408 -3.22 -8.06 14.36
C ILE A 408 -1.97 -7.90 15.22
N SER A 409 -0.96 -8.73 14.97
CA SER A 409 0.32 -8.61 15.68
C SER A 409 0.99 -7.25 15.42
N SER A 410 1.68 -6.71 16.44
CA SER A 410 2.45 -5.46 16.30
C SER A 410 3.50 -5.50 15.17
N ARG A 411 4.01 -6.69 14.82
CA ARG A 411 4.94 -6.88 13.70
C ARG A 411 4.21 -6.70 12.36
N ASN A 412 3.05 -7.33 12.19
CA ASN A 412 2.28 -7.25 10.96
C ASN A 412 1.63 -5.86 10.80
N ALA A 413 1.24 -5.20 11.89
CA ALA A 413 0.78 -3.81 11.85
C ALA A 413 1.82 -2.85 11.24
N LYS A 414 3.10 -2.99 11.61
CA LYS A 414 4.19 -2.18 11.01
C LYS A 414 4.37 -2.48 9.52
N LYS A 415 4.23 -3.74 9.11
CA LYS A 415 4.29 -4.13 7.69
C LYS A 415 3.13 -3.52 6.90
N MET A 416 1.91 -3.54 7.46
CA MET A 416 0.72 -2.90 6.90
C MET A 416 0.93 -1.38 6.73
N ILE A 417 1.43 -0.68 7.75
CA ILE A 417 1.71 0.76 7.63
C ILE A 417 2.74 1.05 6.52
N LYS A 418 3.79 0.22 6.40
CA LYS A 418 4.77 0.35 5.32
C LYS A 418 4.13 0.13 3.95
N PHE A 419 3.24 -0.85 3.82
CA PHE A 419 2.47 -1.09 2.60
C PHE A 419 1.60 0.12 2.24
N LEU A 420 0.77 0.60 3.17
CA LEU A 420 -0.11 1.75 2.97
C LEU A 420 0.65 3.01 2.57
N THR A 421 1.81 3.26 3.19
CA THR A 421 2.65 4.43 2.86
C THR A 421 3.21 4.36 1.43
N ALA A 422 3.40 3.15 0.90
CA ALA A 422 3.98 2.92 -0.43
C ALA A 422 2.93 2.72 -1.54
N ASN A 423 1.66 2.55 -1.19
CA ASN A 423 0.56 2.27 -2.11
C ASN A 423 0.26 3.50 -3.00
N SER A 424 -0.04 3.23 -4.26
CA SER A 424 -0.24 4.22 -5.32
C SER A 424 -1.50 5.07 -5.18
N LEU A 425 -2.52 4.61 -4.46
CA LEU A 425 -3.77 5.34 -4.20
C LEU A 425 -3.67 6.28 -2.99
N VAL A 426 -2.59 6.17 -2.21
CA VAL A 426 -2.44 6.89 -0.94
C VAL A 426 -1.62 8.16 -1.14
N GLN A 427 -2.18 9.28 -0.69
CA GLN A 427 -1.47 10.57 -0.63
C GLN A 427 -0.71 10.71 0.68
N ASN A 428 -1.34 10.37 1.81
CA ASN A 428 -0.74 10.52 3.14
C ASN A 428 -1.23 9.45 4.11
N VAL A 429 -0.35 9.06 5.05
CA VAL A 429 -0.64 8.13 6.14
C VAL A 429 -0.26 8.78 7.45
N ILE A 430 -1.25 9.07 8.29
CA ILE A 430 -1.05 9.59 9.63
C ILE A 430 -1.19 8.43 10.61
N THR A 431 -0.13 8.14 11.35
CA THR A 431 -0.09 7.01 12.29
C THR A 431 0.06 7.51 13.72
N VAL A 432 -0.84 7.05 14.59
CA VAL A 432 -0.76 7.25 16.04
C VAL A 432 -0.47 5.92 16.71
N LYS A 433 0.72 5.82 17.30
CA LYS A 433 1.14 4.62 18.03
C LYS A 433 0.72 4.71 19.49
N LYS A 434 -0.09 3.74 19.93
CA LYS A 434 -0.42 3.49 21.33
C LYS A 434 0.27 2.21 21.80
N SER A 435 0.24 1.94 23.10
CA SER A 435 0.84 0.72 23.67
C SER A 435 0.19 -0.58 23.20
N PHE A 436 -1.10 -0.52 22.83
CA PHE A 436 -1.91 -1.68 22.48
C PHE A 436 -2.31 -1.73 21.00
N MET A 437 -2.13 -0.65 20.24
CA MET A 437 -2.53 -0.58 18.83
C MET A 437 -1.81 0.53 18.05
N TYR A 438 -1.95 0.48 16.72
CA TYR A 438 -1.71 1.64 15.85
C TYR A 438 -3.05 2.09 15.29
N SER A 439 -3.39 3.36 15.48
CA SER A 439 -4.48 4.00 14.74
C SER A 439 -3.88 4.64 13.49
N VAL A 440 -4.38 4.28 12.32
CA VAL A 440 -3.85 4.67 11.03
C VAL A 440 -4.95 5.39 10.26
N ARG A 441 -4.77 6.68 10.01
CA ARG A 441 -5.63 7.49 9.14
C ARG A 441 -4.96 7.60 7.79
N ILE A 442 -5.66 7.14 6.75
CA ILE A 442 -5.19 7.11 5.39
C ILE A 442 -5.99 8.16 4.60
N ILE A 443 -5.29 8.96 3.82
CA ILE A 443 -5.86 9.98 2.94
C ILE A 443 -5.50 9.60 1.51
N THR A 444 -6.52 9.38 0.67
CA THR A 444 -6.35 9.06 -0.76
C THR A 444 -6.03 10.33 -1.55
N LYS A 445 -5.69 10.22 -2.84
CA LYS A 445 -5.36 11.39 -3.68
C LYS A 445 -6.56 12.29 -3.94
N TYR A 446 -7.78 11.74 -3.91
CA TYR A 446 -9.03 12.51 -3.96
C TYR A 446 -9.57 12.88 -2.56
N HIS A 447 -8.69 12.94 -1.55
CA HIS A 447 -9.01 13.39 -0.18
C HIS A 447 -10.06 12.56 0.57
N GLU A 448 -10.30 11.31 0.16
CA GLU A 448 -11.12 10.38 0.94
C GLU A 448 -10.35 9.87 2.15
N ILE A 449 -11.07 9.65 3.26
CA ILE A 449 -10.48 9.17 4.51
C ILE A 449 -10.86 7.70 4.73
N LEU A 450 -9.86 6.89 5.05
CA LEU A 450 -10.03 5.55 5.59
C LEU A 450 -9.28 5.43 6.93
N ASN A 451 -9.98 4.98 7.98
CA ASN A 451 -9.40 4.78 9.31
C ASN A 451 -9.26 3.29 9.60
N LEU A 452 -8.06 2.86 10.01
CA LEU A 452 -7.75 1.50 10.43
C LEU A 452 -7.25 1.53 11.88
N ASP A 453 -7.84 0.71 12.73
CA ASP A 453 -7.32 0.43 14.07
C ASP A 453 -6.68 -0.97 14.08
N LEU A 454 -5.35 -0.98 14.12
CA LEU A 454 -4.51 -2.18 14.12
C LEU A 454 -4.22 -2.61 15.56
N ILE A 455 -5.16 -3.36 16.14
CA ILE A 455 -5.23 -3.72 17.56
C ILE A 455 -4.36 -4.93 17.86
N SER A 456 -3.32 -4.75 18.68
CA SER A 456 -2.46 -5.85 19.13
C SER A 456 -2.82 -6.39 20.52
N GLN A 457 -3.52 -5.60 21.33
CA GLN A 457 -4.04 -6.02 22.63
C GLN A 457 -5.44 -5.42 22.85
N LEU A 458 -6.39 -6.23 23.30
CA LEU A 458 -7.75 -5.80 23.61
C LEU A 458 -7.80 -5.22 25.02
N LYS A 459 -7.83 -3.89 25.13
CA LYS A 459 -7.80 -3.18 26.42
C LYS A 459 -8.99 -2.25 26.59
N TRP A 460 -9.46 -2.14 27.83
CA TRP A 460 -10.27 -1.05 28.33
C TRP A 460 -9.45 -0.26 29.35
N LYS A 461 -9.12 1.00 29.03
CA LYS A 461 -8.18 1.83 29.80
C LYS A 461 -6.84 1.09 30.03
N TYR A 462 -6.50 0.81 31.28
CA TYR A 462 -5.28 0.10 31.68
C TYR A 462 -5.52 -1.41 31.90
N LEU A 463 -6.72 -1.93 31.67
CA LEU A 463 -7.04 -3.35 31.86
C LEU A 463 -7.11 -4.06 30.51
N GLN A 464 -6.41 -5.17 30.38
CA GLN A 464 -6.59 -6.09 29.26
C GLN A 464 -7.85 -6.93 29.51
N ILE A 465 -8.84 -6.78 28.63
CA ILE A 465 -10.18 -7.38 28.83
C ILE A 465 -10.32 -8.74 28.13
N MET A 466 -9.49 -9.00 27.11
CA MET A 466 -9.49 -10.24 26.35
C MET A 466 -8.07 -10.57 25.85
N ASN A 467 -7.80 -11.85 25.58
CA ASN A 467 -6.55 -12.31 25.02
C ASN A 467 -6.60 -12.29 23.48
N ALA A 468 -5.82 -11.41 22.85
CA ALA A 468 -5.82 -11.27 21.40
C ALA A 468 -5.38 -12.54 20.65
N ASN A 469 -4.48 -13.35 21.23
CA ASN A 469 -4.02 -14.58 20.59
C ASN A 469 -5.12 -15.64 20.58
N GLU A 470 -5.86 -15.80 21.67
CA GLU A 470 -7.01 -16.71 21.74
C GLU A 470 -8.09 -16.32 20.72
N VAL A 471 -8.37 -15.01 20.62
CA VAL A 471 -9.33 -14.49 19.65
C VAL A 471 -8.88 -14.76 18.21
N LEU A 472 -7.58 -14.63 17.90
CA LEU A 472 -7.05 -14.97 16.58
C LEU A 472 -7.12 -16.46 16.27
N THR A 473 -6.99 -17.34 17.27
CA THR A 473 -7.17 -18.79 17.09
C THR A 473 -8.60 -19.15 16.69
N ASN A 474 -9.60 -18.43 17.21
CA ASN A 474 -11.03 -18.70 16.97
C ASN A 474 -11.60 -18.01 15.73
N LYS A 475 -10.77 -17.34 14.92
CA LYS A 475 -11.24 -16.58 13.75
C LYS A 475 -11.84 -17.49 12.68
N PHE A 476 -12.75 -16.95 11.88
CA PHE A 476 -13.29 -17.62 10.69
C PHE A 476 -13.17 -16.70 9.48
N LYS A 477 -13.27 -17.27 8.27
CA LYS A 477 -13.17 -16.54 7.01
C LYS A 477 -14.55 -16.41 6.39
N ASN A 478 -14.94 -15.20 5.96
CA ASN A 478 -16.20 -14.98 5.26
C ASN A 478 -16.10 -15.37 3.77
N SER A 479 -17.23 -15.28 3.04
CA SER A 479 -17.32 -15.60 1.61
C SER A 479 -16.46 -14.69 0.71
N PHE A 480 -16.03 -13.53 1.20
CA PHE A 480 -15.16 -12.58 0.49
C PHE A 480 -13.69 -12.73 0.88
N GLY A 481 -13.35 -13.75 1.66
CA GLY A 481 -12.01 -14.07 2.07
C GLY A 481 -11.41 -13.19 3.16
N VAL A 482 -12.25 -12.44 3.88
CA VAL A 482 -11.86 -11.62 5.02
C VAL A 482 -11.94 -12.46 6.30
N TYR A 483 -10.88 -12.47 7.09
CA TYR A 483 -10.90 -13.10 8.41
C TYR A 483 -11.63 -12.23 9.41
N LYS A 484 -12.62 -12.80 10.09
CA LYS A 484 -13.43 -12.17 11.12
C LYS A 484 -13.19 -12.83 12.48
N VAL A 485 -13.30 -12.03 13.53
CA VAL A 485 -13.38 -12.52 14.91
C VAL A 485 -14.64 -13.38 15.05
N SER A 486 -14.55 -14.47 15.82
CA SER A 486 -15.70 -15.34 16.10
C SER A 486 -16.90 -14.54 16.60
N GLU A 487 -18.12 -15.00 16.34
CA GLU A 487 -19.33 -14.29 16.76
C GLU A 487 -19.41 -14.19 18.29
N LYS A 488 -19.04 -15.27 18.98
CA LYS A 488 -18.94 -15.32 20.45
C LYS A 488 -17.92 -14.32 21.01
N ASP A 489 -16.71 -14.25 20.45
CA ASP A 489 -15.69 -13.32 20.92
C ASP A 489 -16.06 -11.87 20.57
N THR A 490 -16.71 -11.65 19.42
CA THR A 490 -17.24 -10.34 19.03
C THR A 490 -18.32 -9.87 20.01
N ALA A 491 -19.28 -10.74 20.33
CA ALA A 491 -20.33 -10.45 21.31
C ALA A 491 -19.74 -10.15 22.69
N ARG A 492 -18.77 -10.95 23.16
CA ARG A 492 -18.05 -10.73 24.42
C ARG A 492 -17.31 -9.39 24.43
N PHE A 493 -16.67 -9.02 23.33
CA PHE A 493 -15.99 -7.74 23.21
C PHE A 493 -16.97 -6.57 23.32
N ILE A 494 -18.09 -6.62 22.58
CA ILE A 494 -19.13 -5.59 22.59
C ILE A 494 -19.70 -5.44 24.00
N ASP A 495 -20.09 -6.56 24.61
CA ASP A 495 -20.64 -6.60 25.96
C ASP A 495 -19.71 -5.94 26.98
N LEU A 496 -18.45 -6.38 27.06
CA LEU A 496 -17.45 -5.82 27.97
C LEU A 496 -17.19 -4.34 27.68
N PHE A 497 -17.09 -3.94 26.41
CA PHE A 497 -16.77 -2.57 26.03
C PHE A 497 -17.86 -1.58 26.48
N TYR A 498 -19.13 -1.86 26.22
CA TYR A 498 -20.23 -0.97 26.56
C TYR A 498 -20.53 -0.96 28.07
N HIS A 499 -20.56 -2.13 28.72
CA HIS A 499 -20.77 -2.22 30.18
C HIS A 499 -19.68 -1.51 30.97
N LEU A 500 -18.40 -1.68 30.62
CA LEU A 500 -17.30 -1.02 31.32
C LEU A 500 -17.33 0.51 31.13
N ASN A 501 -17.85 0.99 29.99
CA ASN A 501 -18.04 2.42 29.72
C ASN A 501 -19.34 3.00 30.29
N GLU A 502 -20.17 2.21 30.99
CA GLU A 502 -21.49 2.65 31.49
C GLU A 502 -22.36 3.24 30.36
N SER A 503 -22.30 2.61 29.19
CA SER A 503 -23.05 3.02 28.00
C SER A 503 -23.97 1.89 27.56
N GLU A 504 -25.16 2.22 27.05
CA GLU A 504 -26.05 1.21 26.48
C GLU A 504 -25.44 0.61 25.21
N ILE A 505 -25.61 -0.70 25.04
CA ILE A 505 -25.27 -1.38 23.78
C ILE A 505 -26.20 -0.83 22.70
N PRO A 506 -25.70 -0.35 21.54
CA PRO A 506 -26.55 0.14 20.45
C PRO A 506 -27.54 -0.92 19.97
N ASP A 507 -28.74 -0.50 19.56
CA ASP A 507 -29.82 -1.42 19.14
C ASP A 507 -29.37 -2.42 18.06
N LEU A 508 -28.51 -1.98 17.15
CA LEU A 508 -27.90 -2.83 16.11
C LEU A 508 -27.20 -4.08 16.68
N TYR A 509 -26.65 -4.01 17.89
CA TYR A 509 -25.88 -5.10 18.51
C TYR A 509 -26.62 -5.81 19.66
N LYS A 510 -27.74 -5.27 20.16
CA LYS A 510 -28.46 -5.84 21.32
C LYS A 510 -28.86 -7.30 21.07
N ASN A 511 -29.55 -7.56 19.96
CA ASN A 511 -30.00 -8.91 19.61
C ASN A 511 -28.81 -9.86 19.40
N PHE A 512 -27.82 -9.42 18.62
CA PHE A 512 -26.60 -10.18 18.37
C PHE A 512 -25.88 -10.60 19.66
N VAL A 513 -25.71 -9.68 20.62
CA VAL A 513 -25.07 -9.98 21.90
C VAL A 513 -25.91 -10.98 22.71
N SER A 514 -27.23 -10.80 22.77
CA SER A 514 -28.11 -11.69 23.52
C SER A 514 -28.23 -13.12 22.96
N GLU A 515 -28.05 -13.28 21.65
CA GLU A 515 -28.06 -14.59 20.98
C GLU A 515 -26.78 -15.39 21.25
N HIS A 516 -25.64 -14.69 21.37
CA HIS A 516 -24.31 -15.32 21.45
C HIS A 516 -23.74 -15.38 22.87
N LEU A 517 -24.32 -14.63 23.81
CA LEU A 517 -24.00 -14.67 25.23
C LEU A 517 -25.26 -15.02 26.02
N ASN A 518 -25.16 -15.98 26.95
CA ASN A 518 -26.27 -16.29 27.82
C ASN A 518 -26.71 -15.04 28.60
N PRO A 519 -28.01 -14.70 28.64
CA PRO A 519 -28.55 -13.54 29.37
C PRO A 519 -28.58 -13.78 30.89
N ARG A 520 -27.48 -14.29 31.46
CA ARG A 520 -27.32 -14.39 32.92
C ARG A 520 -26.68 -13.12 33.45
N LYS A 521 -27.58 -12.28 33.98
CA LYS A 521 -27.43 -11.27 35.04
C LYS A 521 -26.26 -10.31 34.88
N THR A 522 -26.62 -9.06 34.57
CA THR A 522 -26.10 -7.83 35.19
C THR A 522 -25.12 -8.06 36.34
N ASP A 523 -23.87 -8.35 36.01
CA ASP A 523 -22.79 -8.27 36.97
C ASP A 523 -22.48 -6.79 37.16
N ASP A 524 -22.53 -6.32 38.41
CA ASP A 524 -22.06 -4.99 38.80
C ASP A 524 -20.69 -4.76 38.13
N LYS A 525 -20.51 -3.62 37.46
CA LYS A 525 -19.24 -3.21 36.84
C LYS A 525 -18.05 -3.44 37.77
N LYS A 526 -18.22 -3.26 39.08
CA LYS A 526 -17.19 -3.54 40.08
C LYS A 526 -16.79 -5.01 40.12
N MET A 527 -17.74 -5.95 40.01
CA MET A 527 -17.48 -7.38 39.95
C MET A 527 -16.72 -7.77 38.68
N ILE A 528 -17.15 -7.24 37.52
CA ILE A 528 -16.45 -7.45 36.24
C ILE A 528 -15.01 -6.95 36.33
N ILE A 529 -14.80 -5.72 36.83
CA ILE A 529 -13.45 -5.16 37.01
C ILE A 529 -12.63 -6.00 38.00
N LYS A 530 -13.24 -6.49 39.09
CA LYS A 530 -12.56 -7.35 40.07
C LYS A 530 -12.08 -8.65 39.41
N ALA A 531 -12.93 -9.30 38.61
CA ALA A 531 -12.57 -10.50 37.86
C ALA A 531 -11.47 -10.22 36.82
N ILE A 532 -11.57 -9.13 36.04
CA ILE A 532 -10.54 -8.79 35.06
C ILE A 532 -9.18 -8.48 35.73
N LYS A 533 -9.19 -7.89 36.94
CA LYS A 533 -7.97 -7.65 37.72
C LYS A 533 -7.34 -8.93 38.29
N THR A 534 -8.09 -10.05 38.40
CA THR A 534 -7.49 -11.31 38.84
C THR A 534 -6.69 -12.02 37.75
N GLU A 535 -6.86 -11.61 36.49
CA GLU A 535 -6.11 -12.17 35.36
C GLU A 535 -4.61 -11.89 35.41
N ALA A 536 -3.81 -12.86 34.96
CA ALA A 536 -2.35 -12.74 34.96
C ALA A 536 -1.85 -11.57 34.09
N SER A 537 -2.62 -11.14 33.09
CA SER A 537 -2.31 -9.98 32.23
C SER A 537 -2.45 -8.63 32.97
N ASN A 538 -3.17 -8.60 34.10
CA ASN A 538 -3.56 -7.39 34.83
C ASN A 538 -3.05 -7.33 36.28
N LYS A 539 -2.10 -8.19 36.66
CA LYS A 539 -1.53 -8.26 38.02
C LYS A 539 -0.11 -7.73 38.12
N GLY A 540 0.27 -7.32 39.34
CA GLY A 540 1.65 -6.96 39.71
C GLY A 540 2.27 -5.90 38.79
N PHE A 541 3.47 -6.17 38.30
CA PHE A 541 4.19 -5.25 37.40
C PHE A 541 3.43 -4.96 36.10
N ARG A 542 2.66 -5.93 35.56
CA ARG A 542 1.88 -5.73 34.33
C ARG A 542 0.77 -4.69 34.51
N PHE A 543 0.14 -4.66 35.69
CA PHE A 543 -0.83 -3.63 36.04
C PHE A 543 -0.20 -2.23 36.00
N LEU A 544 0.91 -2.03 36.72
CA LEU A 544 1.62 -0.75 36.77
C LEU A 544 2.07 -0.30 35.38
N LYS A 545 2.62 -1.24 34.61
CA LYS A 545 3.00 -1.02 33.21
C LYS A 545 1.80 -0.57 32.37
N ASN A 546 0.65 -1.22 32.49
CA ASN A 546 -0.55 -0.84 31.74
C ASN A 546 -1.11 0.53 32.19
N VAL A 547 -1.04 0.87 33.47
CA VAL A 547 -1.44 2.20 33.99
C VAL A 547 -0.55 3.28 33.40
N TYR A 548 0.77 3.11 33.45
CA TYR A 548 1.72 4.05 32.83
C TYR A 548 1.46 4.21 31.33
N HIS A 549 1.28 3.09 30.62
CA HIS A 549 0.96 3.12 29.20
C HIS A 549 -0.37 3.84 28.91
N TYR A 550 -1.42 3.60 29.68
CA TYR A 550 -2.70 4.29 29.51
C TYR A 550 -2.57 5.81 29.70
N LEU A 551 -1.82 6.25 30.71
CA LEU A 551 -1.54 7.68 30.92
C LEU A 551 -0.77 8.27 29.75
N LYS A 552 0.28 7.59 29.28
CA LYS A 552 1.07 8.02 28.11
C LYS A 552 0.22 8.07 26.83
N ASP A 553 -0.54 7.02 26.57
CA ASP A 553 -1.37 6.87 25.37
C ASP A 553 -2.50 7.92 25.31
N SER A 554 -2.97 8.41 26.47
CA SER A 554 -3.98 9.49 26.54
C SER A 554 -3.50 10.83 25.97
N PHE A 555 -2.19 10.99 25.76
CA PHE A 555 -1.57 12.18 25.19
C PHE A 555 -0.84 11.89 23.86
N SER A 556 -1.10 10.73 23.23
CA SER A 556 -0.38 10.28 22.03
C SER A 556 -0.68 11.12 20.78
N GLU A 557 -1.83 11.79 20.72
CA GLU A 557 -2.24 12.60 19.58
C GLU A 557 -2.94 13.87 20.07
N LYS A 558 -2.37 15.05 19.75
CA LYS A 558 -2.97 16.34 20.11
C LYS A 558 -4.10 16.71 19.16
N GLY A 559 -5.11 17.38 19.68
CA GLY A 559 -6.17 18.01 18.90
C GLY A 559 -5.69 19.36 18.35
N PHE A 560 -6.64 20.15 17.85
CA PHE A 560 -6.39 21.51 17.42
C PHE A 560 -7.66 22.35 17.58
N ILE A 561 -7.49 23.67 17.43
CA ILE A 561 -8.58 24.63 17.53
C ILE A 561 -8.94 25.13 16.12
N VAL A 562 -10.24 25.16 15.83
CA VAL A 562 -10.84 25.73 14.63
C VAL A 562 -11.76 26.88 15.06
N THR A 563 -11.75 27.99 14.34
CA THR A 563 -12.64 29.12 14.62
C THR A 563 -13.50 29.46 13.42
N PHE A 564 -14.75 29.83 13.68
CA PHE A 564 -15.69 30.31 12.67
C PHE A 564 -16.09 31.75 13.00
N SER A 565 -15.77 32.67 12.09
CA SER A 565 -16.13 34.08 12.13
C SER A 565 -17.13 34.41 11.02
N GLY A 566 -17.87 35.50 11.17
CA GLY A 566 -18.91 35.89 10.21
C GLY A 566 -19.99 36.74 10.85
N VAL A 567 -20.72 37.51 10.05
CA VAL A 567 -21.88 38.26 10.51
C VAL A 567 -23.04 37.32 10.90
N ASP A 568 -23.98 37.81 11.70
CA ASP A 568 -25.20 37.05 12.01
C ASP A 568 -26.03 36.89 10.73
N GLY A 569 -26.52 35.67 10.45
CA GLY A 569 -27.18 35.32 9.19
C GLY A 569 -26.27 34.70 8.11
N ALA A 570 -24.95 34.67 8.31
CA ALA A 570 -24.00 34.04 7.37
C ALA A 570 -24.04 32.49 7.35
N GLY A 571 -24.87 31.84 8.18
CA GLY A 571 -25.02 30.37 8.22
C GLY A 571 -24.00 29.62 9.09
N LYS A 572 -23.27 30.32 9.97
CA LYS A 572 -22.21 29.74 10.82
C LYS A 572 -22.67 28.54 11.65
N SER A 573 -23.77 28.66 12.38
CA SER A 573 -24.20 27.61 13.32
C SER A 573 -24.54 26.30 12.60
N THR A 574 -25.13 26.39 11.39
CA THR A 574 -25.37 25.24 10.52
C THR A 574 -24.04 24.59 10.11
N VAL A 575 -23.10 25.39 9.58
CA VAL A 575 -21.78 24.88 9.16
C VAL A 575 -21.02 24.25 10.34
N ILE A 576 -21.05 24.85 11.53
CA ILE A 576 -20.37 24.31 12.72
C ILE A 576 -20.96 22.96 13.13
N SER A 577 -22.29 22.81 13.07
CA SER A 577 -22.97 21.56 13.39
C SER A 577 -22.54 20.43 12.44
N GLU A 578 -22.60 20.69 11.14
CA GLU A 578 -22.23 19.73 10.09
C GLU A 578 -20.73 19.40 10.14
N VAL A 579 -19.85 20.40 10.29
CA VAL A 579 -18.41 20.18 10.43
C VAL A 579 -18.10 19.38 11.70
N SER A 580 -18.78 19.65 12.82
CA SER A 580 -18.63 18.87 14.05
C SER A 580 -18.93 17.40 13.78
N GLU A 581 -20.06 17.12 13.12
CA GLU A 581 -20.46 15.76 12.78
C GLU A 581 -19.47 15.08 11.82
N LEU A 582 -19.02 15.77 10.78
CA LEU A 582 -18.04 15.26 9.81
C LEU A 582 -16.70 14.95 10.49
N ILE A 583 -16.23 15.81 11.40
CA ILE A 583 -15.01 15.57 12.17
C ILE A 583 -15.17 14.37 13.10
N GLU A 584 -16.29 14.25 13.80
CA GLU A 584 -16.53 13.13 14.72
C GLU A 584 -16.67 11.80 13.97
N LYS A 585 -17.39 11.77 12.84
CA LYS A 585 -17.67 10.56 12.07
C LYS A 585 -16.52 10.14 11.15
N ARG A 586 -15.97 11.08 10.35
CA ARG A 586 -14.94 10.79 9.34
C ARG A 586 -13.52 10.96 9.88
N TYR A 587 -13.24 12.08 10.57
CA TYR A 587 -11.92 12.35 11.12
C TYR A 587 -11.68 11.61 12.45
N ARG A 588 -12.74 11.06 13.06
CA ARG A 588 -12.74 10.23 14.28
C ARG A 588 -12.07 10.92 15.47
N ARG A 589 -12.43 12.20 15.68
CA ARG A 589 -11.96 12.98 16.82
C ARG A 589 -13.15 13.59 17.55
N PRO A 590 -13.22 13.48 18.89
CA PRO A 590 -14.29 14.09 19.65
C PRO A 590 -14.21 15.60 19.51
N VAL A 591 -15.35 16.24 19.29
CA VAL A 591 -15.44 17.68 19.10
C VAL A 591 -15.97 18.34 20.38
N LYS A 592 -15.43 19.52 20.69
CA LYS A 592 -16.01 20.42 21.68
C LYS A 592 -16.31 21.76 21.03
N VAL A 593 -17.59 22.09 20.92
CA VAL A 593 -18.02 23.42 20.50
C VAL A 593 -18.01 24.37 21.69
N LEU A 594 -17.40 25.54 21.50
CA LEU A 594 -17.38 26.67 22.43
C LEU A 594 -17.91 27.90 21.71
N ARG A 595 -18.56 28.81 22.44
CA ARG A 595 -19.05 30.08 21.88
C ARG A 595 -18.25 31.25 22.43
N HIS A 596 -17.91 32.19 21.56
CA HIS A 596 -17.21 33.44 21.84
C HIS A 596 -15.81 33.28 22.46
N ARG A 597 -15.72 32.79 23.70
CA ARG A 597 -14.50 32.80 24.52
C ARG A 597 -14.41 31.59 25.45
N PRO A 598 -13.22 31.30 26.02
CA PRO A 598 -13.01 30.18 26.94
C PRO A 598 -13.98 30.13 28.13
N SER A 599 -14.55 31.28 28.53
CA SER A 599 -15.62 31.41 29.53
C SER A 599 -15.19 30.94 30.93
N LEU A 600 -13.95 31.22 31.31
CA LEU A 600 -13.51 31.10 32.72
C LEU A 600 -14.13 32.19 33.57
N LEU A 601 -14.20 33.40 33.01
CA LEU A 601 -14.83 34.56 33.63
C LEU A 601 -16.25 34.76 33.05
N PRO A 602 -17.29 34.92 33.89
CA PRO A 602 -18.65 35.13 33.42
C PRO A 602 -18.77 36.49 32.71
N ILE A 603 -19.83 36.69 31.92
CA ILE A 603 -20.07 37.97 31.25
C ILE A 603 -20.29 39.05 32.32
N LEU A 604 -19.83 40.28 32.08
CA LEU A 604 -19.93 41.36 33.07
C LEU A 604 -21.36 41.60 33.57
N SER A 605 -22.36 41.37 32.71
CA SER A 605 -23.78 41.45 33.07
C SER A 605 -24.21 40.42 34.12
N VAL A 606 -23.53 39.27 34.23
CA VAL A 606 -23.81 38.23 35.24
C VAL A 606 -23.47 38.72 36.64
N TRP A 607 -22.36 39.47 36.79
CA TRP A 607 -21.98 40.06 38.08
C TRP A 607 -22.98 41.10 38.56
N THR A 608 -23.63 41.82 37.63
CA THR A 608 -24.58 42.88 37.96
C THR A 608 -26.04 42.41 38.06
N LYS A 609 -26.44 41.37 37.31
CA LYS A 609 -27.86 40.98 37.14
C LYS A 609 -28.16 39.51 37.51
N GLY A 610 -27.15 38.71 37.87
CA GLY A 610 -27.30 37.27 38.08
C GLY A 610 -27.29 36.46 36.76
N LYS A 611 -27.06 35.14 36.87
CA LYS A 611 -26.78 34.26 35.72
C LYS A 611 -27.97 34.04 34.79
N GLU A 612 -29.19 33.91 35.33
CA GLU A 612 -30.41 33.65 34.55
C GLU A 612 -30.87 34.90 33.78
N LYS A 613 -31.05 36.03 34.46
CA LYS A 613 -31.42 37.31 33.81
C LYS A 613 -30.39 37.80 32.78
N ALA A 614 -29.10 37.63 33.07
CA ALA A 614 -28.06 37.99 32.10
C ALA A 614 -28.06 37.10 30.85
N HIS A 615 -28.53 35.86 30.96
CA HIS A 615 -28.68 34.95 29.83
C HIS A 615 -29.93 35.28 29.00
N GLU A 616 -31.07 35.54 29.64
CA GLU A 616 -32.29 36.00 28.96
C GLU A 616 -32.08 37.33 28.22
N ASP A 617 -31.45 38.31 28.87
CA ASP A 617 -31.12 39.60 28.25
C ASP A 617 -30.19 39.43 27.03
N ALA A 618 -29.20 38.55 27.13
CA ALA A 618 -28.26 38.29 26.04
C ALA A 618 -28.90 37.58 24.84
N VAL A 619 -29.95 36.79 25.07
CA VAL A 619 -30.72 36.11 24.02
C VAL A 619 -31.73 37.05 23.36
N ASN A 620 -32.35 37.94 24.13
CA ASN A 620 -33.44 38.81 23.66
C ASN A 620 -32.96 40.16 23.10
N SER A 621 -31.73 40.61 23.39
CA SER A 621 -31.19 41.87 22.87
C SER A 621 -30.64 41.73 21.43
N LEU A 622 -30.89 42.72 20.58
CA LEU A 622 -30.26 42.79 19.26
C LEU A 622 -28.74 43.03 19.40
N PRO A 623 -27.91 42.47 18.50
CA PRO A 623 -26.47 42.69 18.52
C PRO A 623 -26.14 44.18 18.32
N ARG A 624 -25.04 44.65 18.96
CA ARG A 624 -24.51 46.03 18.87
C ARG A 624 -25.38 47.14 19.49
N GLN A 625 -26.23 46.86 20.49
CA GLN A 625 -26.95 47.87 21.28
C GLN A 625 -26.10 48.60 22.36
N GLY A 626 -24.78 48.53 22.26
CA GLY A 626 -23.87 49.11 23.25
C GLY A 626 -23.75 50.64 23.12
N ASN A 627 -24.14 51.39 24.16
CA ASN A 627 -24.05 52.86 24.18
C ASN A 627 -22.73 53.41 24.76
N ASN A 628 -21.70 52.58 24.97
CA ASN A 628 -20.47 53.05 25.62
C ASN A 628 -19.64 53.91 24.66
N LYS A 629 -19.35 55.15 25.08
CA LYS A 629 -18.48 56.10 24.37
C LYS A 629 -17.15 56.35 25.09
N SER A 630 -16.94 55.77 26.27
CA SER A 630 -15.74 56.00 27.09
C SER A 630 -14.61 55.03 26.74
N SER A 631 -13.43 55.57 26.40
CA SER A 631 -12.23 54.79 26.11
C SER A 631 -11.67 54.07 27.33
N VAL A 632 -11.75 54.68 28.52
CA VAL A 632 -11.31 54.07 29.80
C VAL A 632 -12.20 52.87 30.15
N SER A 633 -13.52 53.03 30.07
CA SER A 633 -14.47 51.92 30.28
C SER A 633 -14.26 50.81 29.25
N SER A 634 -14.01 51.16 27.99
CA SER A 634 -13.68 50.20 26.93
C SER A 634 -12.39 49.44 27.20
N PHE A 635 -11.35 50.10 27.75
CA PHE A 635 -10.09 49.47 28.12
C PHE A 635 -10.26 48.44 29.24
N PHE A 636 -11.00 48.77 30.32
CA PHE A 636 -11.25 47.81 31.39
C PHE A 636 -12.11 46.63 30.93
N ARG A 637 -13.12 46.85 30.09
CA ARG A 637 -13.93 45.77 29.49
C ARG A 637 -13.09 44.88 28.59
N PHE A 638 -12.24 45.47 27.75
CA PHE A 638 -11.29 44.73 26.94
C PHE A 638 -10.32 43.93 27.83
N GLY A 639 -9.71 44.54 28.85
CA GLY A 639 -8.81 43.87 29.79
C GLY A 639 -9.47 42.69 30.50
N TYR A 640 -10.71 42.82 30.93
CA TYR A 640 -11.49 41.74 31.55
C TYR A 640 -11.69 40.56 30.58
N TYR A 641 -12.20 40.82 29.38
CA TYR A 641 -12.41 39.75 28.39
C TYR A 641 -11.10 39.19 27.84
N TYR A 642 -10.06 40.02 27.72
CA TYR A 642 -8.74 39.61 27.27
C TYR A 642 -8.05 38.69 28.27
N THR A 643 -8.19 38.97 29.57
CA THR A 643 -7.70 38.08 30.64
C THR A 643 -8.34 36.69 30.55
N ASP A 644 -9.62 36.61 30.19
CA ASP A 644 -10.31 35.33 29.92
C ASP A 644 -9.67 34.55 28.76
N TYR A 645 -9.23 35.23 27.68
CA TYR A 645 -8.48 34.55 26.61
C TYR A 645 -7.09 34.13 27.06
N ILE A 646 -6.35 35.00 27.76
CA ILE A 646 -4.96 34.74 28.16
C ILE A 646 -4.85 33.55 29.11
N LEU A 647 -5.75 33.46 30.10
CA LEU A 647 -5.77 32.33 31.04
C LEU A 647 -6.55 31.14 30.46
N GLY A 648 -7.67 31.41 29.81
CA GLY A 648 -8.57 30.41 29.24
C GLY A 648 -7.93 29.55 28.17
N GLN A 649 -7.08 30.11 27.33
CA GLN A 649 -6.39 29.35 26.28
C GLN A 649 -5.59 28.17 26.85
N PHE A 650 -4.93 28.31 28.01
CA PHE A 650 -4.16 27.23 28.64
C PHE A 650 -5.08 26.15 29.20
N ILE A 651 -6.20 26.55 29.82
CA ILE A 651 -7.18 25.59 30.33
C ILE A 651 -7.81 24.79 29.19
N ILE A 652 -8.23 25.45 28.11
CA ILE A 652 -8.77 24.79 26.91
C ILE A 652 -7.71 23.87 26.29
N TYR A 653 -6.46 24.32 26.22
CA TYR A 653 -5.36 23.53 25.68
C TYR A 653 -5.10 22.26 26.49
N LEU A 654 -4.96 22.37 27.82
CA LEU A 654 -4.73 21.22 28.70
C LEU A 654 -5.95 20.29 28.76
N LYS A 655 -7.17 20.85 28.86
CA LYS A 655 -8.42 20.10 29.04
C LYS A 655 -8.81 19.34 27.78
N TYR A 656 -8.67 19.96 26.61
CA TYR A 656 -9.21 19.44 25.35
C TYR A 656 -8.11 19.10 24.34
N VAL A 657 -7.23 20.05 24.01
CA VAL A 657 -6.26 19.89 22.92
C VAL A 657 -5.23 18.80 23.23
N LEU A 658 -4.61 18.80 24.41
CA LEU A 658 -3.62 17.77 24.78
C LEU A 658 -4.22 16.35 24.85
N ARG A 659 -5.53 16.25 25.10
CA ARG A 659 -6.27 14.98 25.15
C ARG A 659 -6.88 14.59 23.80
N GLY A 660 -6.46 15.25 22.73
CA GLY A 660 -6.86 14.91 21.37
C GLY A 660 -8.22 15.43 20.91
N LYS A 661 -8.91 16.27 21.68
CA LYS A 661 -10.20 16.83 21.25
C LYS A 661 -10.01 17.99 20.28
N ILE A 662 -10.85 18.08 19.25
CA ILE A 662 -10.90 19.23 18.37
C ILE A 662 -11.88 20.25 18.95
N VAL A 663 -11.46 21.50 19.04
CA VAL A 663 -12.28 22.57 19.61
C VAL A 663 -12.77 23.47 18.49
N LEU A 664 -14.08 23.60 18.32
CA LEU A 664 -14.69 24.52 17.36
C LEU A 664 -15.21 25.75 18.10
N TYR A 665 -14.76 26.93 17.71
CA TYR A 665 -15.26 28.20 18.25
C TYR A 665 -16.30 28.81 17.30
N ASP A 666 -17.52 28.99 17.78
CA ASP A 666 -18.51 29.90 17.18
C ASP A 666 -18.20 31.31 17.68
N ARG A 667 -17.53 32.11 16.84
CA ARG A 667 -16.87 33.37 17.17
C ARG A 667 -15.64 33.22 18.06
N TYR A 668 -14.66 34.09 17.83
CA TYR A 668 -13.38 34.07 18.52
C TYR A 668 -12.86 35.50 18.70
N TYR A 669 -11.57 35.65 18.98
CA TYR A 669 -10.92 36.94 19.22
C TYR A 669 -11.06 37.94 18.05
N PHE A 670 -11.28 37.47 16.81
CA PHE A 670 -11.43 38.34 15.63
C PHE A 670 -12.58 39.34 15.76
N ASP A 671 -13.62 39.01 16.53
CA ASP A 671 -14.73 39.93 16.81
C ASP A 671 -14.26 41.19 17.56
N PHE A 672 -13.21 41.13 18.40
CA PHE A 672 -12.65 42.34 19.05
C PHE A 672 -11.89 43.25 18.07
N ILE A 673 -11.48 42.73 16.92
CA ILE A 673 -10.75 43.49 15.90
C ILE A 673 -11.74 44.07 14.88
N ALA A 674 -12.65 43.25 14.36
CA ALA A 674 -13.57 43.61 13.28
C ALA A 674 -14.99 44.01 13.73
N ASP A 675 -15.46 43.60 14.93
CA ASP A 675 -16.79 43.95 15.44
C ASP A 675 -16.77 44.35 16.93
N ALA A 676 -15.83 45.23 17.31
CA ALA A 676 -15.63 45.66 18.70
C ALA A 676 -16.90 46.27 19.35
N LYS A 677 -17.78 46.87 18.53
CA LYS A 677 -19.08 47.43 18.95
C LYS A 677 -19.99 46.39 19.60
N ARG A 678 -19.91 45.12 19.18
CA ARG A 678 -20.70 44.02 19.76
C ARG A 678 -20.36 43.78 21.23
N SER A 679 -19.10 43.94 21.62
CA SER A 679 -18.65 43.83 23.01
C SER A 679 -18.70 45.16 23.78
N ASN A 680 -19.31 46.20 23.19
CA ASN A 680 -19.43 47.53 23.77
C ASN A 680 -18.06 48.16 24.13
N ILE A 681 -17.08 47.95 23.22
CA ILE A 681 -15.68 48.41 23.30
C ILE A 681 -15.39 49.33 22.12
N GLN A 682 -14.79 50.49 22.41
CA GLN A 682 -14.24 51.43 21.43
C GLN A 682 -12.76 51.69 21.75
N LEU A 683 -11.87 50.95 21.08
CA LEU A 683 -10.42 51.04 21.24
C LEU A 683 -9.72 51.11 19.88
N PRO A 684 -8.49 51.65 19.80
CA PRO A 684 -7.70 51.62 18.57
C PRO A 684 -7.47 50.18 18.08
N LYS A 685 -7.69 49.92 16.78
CA LYS A 685 -7.51 48.59 16.18
C LYS A 685 -6.10 48.03 16.40
N MET A 686 -5.07 48.89 16.44
CA MET A 686 -3.70 48.46 16.72
C MET A 686 -3.57 47.75 18.08
N LEU A 687 -4.29 48.23 19.10
CA LEU A 687 -4.25 47.64 20.44
C LEU A 687 -4.91 46.26 20.46
N THR A 688 -6.10 46.13 19.85
CA THR A 688 -6.82 44.85 19.78
C THR A 688 -6.09 43.85 18.87
N GLU A 689 -5.52 44.28 17.75
CA GLU A 689 -4.67 43.44 16.89
C GLU A 689 -3.42 42.95 17.62
N THR A 690 -2.73 43.82 18.36
CA THR A 690 -1.51 43.45 19.11
C THR A 690 -1.84 42.42 20.20
N GLY A 691 -2.98 42.58 20.88
CA GLY A 691 -3.46 41.60 21.86
C GLY A 691 -3.63 40.19 21.28
N TYR A 692 -4.00 40.07 20.00
CA TYR A 692 -4.07 38.76 19.34
C TYR A 692 -2.69 38.08 19.31
N HIS A 693 -1.61 38.83 19.10
CA HIS A 693 -0.25 38.29 18.94
C HIS A 693 0.21 37.44 20.14
N LEU A 694 -0.24 37.79 21.34
CA LEU A 694 0.09 37.07 22.59
C LEU A 694 -0.78 35.81 22.83
N LEU A 695 -1.78 35.56 21.98
CA LEU A 695 -2.63 34.36 22.07
C LEU A 695 -2.08 33.22 21.21
N MET A 696 -2.26 31.99 21.71
CA MET A 696 -2.05 30.76 20.95
C MET A 696 -2.97 30.77 19.73
N LYS A 697 -2.35 30.67 18.54
CA LYS A 697 -3.08 30.75 17.27
C LYS A 697 -3.90 29.48 17.04
N PRO A 698 -5.22 29.57 16.80
CA PRO A 698 -5.99 28.45 16.30
C PRO A 698 -5.41 27.98 14.98
N LYS A 699 -5.38 26.65 14.73
CA LYS A 699 -4.74 26.08 13.53
C LYS A 699 -5.51 26.45 12.26
N PHE A 700 -6.83 26.52 12.35
CA PHE A 700 -7.73 26.82 11.24
C PHE A 700 -8.72 27.91 11.63
N ASN A 701 -8.88 28.90 10.77
CA ASN A 701 -9.74 30.06 11.00
C ASN A 701 -10.54 30.30 9.72
N PHE A 702 -11.86 30.17 9.79
CA PHE A 702 -12.77 30.32 8.66
C PHE A 702 -13.67 31.53 8.87
N PHE A 703 -13.66 32.47 7.92
CA PHE A 703 -14.59 33.57 7.85
C PHE A 703 -15.68 33.25 6.83
N LEU A 704 -16.92 33.09 7.28
CA LEU A 704 -18.07 32.79 6.45
C LEU A 704 -18.81 34.08 6.10
N TYR A 705 -19.01 34.33 4.81
CA TYR A 705 -19.77 35.46 4.29
C TYR A 705 -20.78 35.03 3.22
N ALA A 706 -21.72 35.90 2.91
CA ALA A 706 -22.69 35.72 1.82
C ALA A 706 -23.13 37.11 1.33
N ALA A 707 -23.84 37.16 0.21
CA ALA A 707 -24.42 38.42 -0.28
C ALA A 707 -25.28 39.10 0.81
N PRO A 708 -25.15 40.44 1.03
CA PRO A 708 -25.87 41.15 2.07
C PRO A 708 -27.40 40.97 2.01
N GLU A 709 -27.95 40.88 0.80
CA GLU A 709 -29.39 40.64 0.54
C GLU A 709 -29.82 39.28 1.11
N LYS A 710 -28.98 38.25 0.94
CA LYS A 710 -29.18 36.89 1.44
C LYS A 710 -29.02 36.80 2.96
N ILE A 711 -28.16 37.63 3.55
CA ILE A 711 -28.00 37.71 5.01
C ILE A 711 -29.24 38.36 5.63
N LEU A 712 -29.70 39.48 5.06
CA LEU A 712 -30.89 40.20 5.51
C LEU A 712 -32.17 39.37 5.38
N SER A 713 -32.28 38.53 4.34
CA SER A 713 -33.42 37.62 4.19
C SER A 713 -33.42 36.50 5.23
N ARG A 714 -32.25 36.04 5.68
CA ARG A 714 -32.11 35.02 6.73
C ARG A 714 -32.32 35.58 8.14
N LYS A 715 -31.75 36.75 8.44
CA LYS A 715 -31.84 37.43 9.75
C LYS A 715 -31.80 38.95 9.58
N ARG A 716 -32.85 39.64 10.02
CA ARG A 716 -32.97 41.11 9.99
C ARG A 716 -32.42 41.77 11.27
N GLU A 717 -31.20 41.43 11.66
CA GLU A 717 -30.56 41.94 12.89
C GLU A 717 -29.61 43.13 12.65
N LEU A 718 -29.13 43.33 11.41
CA LEU A 718 -28.15 44.37 11.03
C LEU A 718 -28.62 45.14 9.79
N SER A 719 -28.12 46.36 9.59
CA SER A 719 -28.37 47.13 8.36
C SER A 719 -27.50 46.65 7.20
N TYR A 720 -27.97 46.86 5.96
CA TYR A 720 -27.21 46.53 4.73
C TYR A 720 -25.77 47.06 4.77
N ARG A 721 -25.61 48.36 5.07
CA ARG A 721 -24.30 49.00 5.19
C ARG A 721 -23.42 48.34 6.25
N SER A 722 -23.99 48.02 7.42
CA SER A 722 -23.23 47.33 8.49
C SER A 722 -22.74 45.95 8.06
N ILE A 723 -23.52 45.23 7.26
CA ILE A 723 -23.13 43.91 6.75
C ILE A 723 -21.97 44.05 5.75
N CYS A 724 -22.04 45.02 4.83
CA CYS A 724 -20.96 45.31 3.89
C CYS A 724 -19.67 45.71 4.63
N ASP A 725 -19.75 46.66 5.57
CA ASP A 725 -18.60 47.15 6.33
C ASP A 725 -17.93 46.01 7.11
N LEU A 726 -18.72 45.22 7.87
CA LEU A 726 -18.19 44.10 8.64
C LEU A 726 -17.56 43.04 7.73
N THR A 727 -18.20 42.74 6.60
CA THR A 727 -17.67 41.75 5.65
C THR A 727 -16.32 42.20 5.09
N ALA A 728 -16.20 43.47 4.69
CA ALA A 728 -14.94 44.05 4.22
C ALA A 728 -13.86 44.05 5.32
N GLU A 729 -14.22 44.38 6.56
CA GLU A 729 -13.28 44.38 7.69
C GLU A 729 -12.76 42.96 8.00
N TYR A 730 -13.62 41.95 8.06
CA TYR A 730 -13.20 40.57 8.28
C TYR A 730 -12.35 40.03 7.12
N SER A 731 -12.76 40.27 5.87
CA SER A 731 -11.98 39.84 4.70
C SER A 731 -10.58 40.44 4.71
N THR A 732 -10.46 41.74 4.96
CA THR A 732 -9.16 42.43 5.03
C THR A 732 -8.29 41.87 6.15
N LEU A 733 -8.89 41.61 7.32
CA LEU A 733 -8.18 41.03 8.47
C LEU A 733 -7.66 39.63 8.16
N PHE A 734 -8.49 38.76 7.59
CA PHE A 734 -8.12 37.37 7.29
C PHE A 734 -7.02 37.31 6.23
N SER A 735 -7.12 38.08 5.15
CA SER A 735 -6.06 38.18 4.14
C SER A 735 -4.73 38.67 4.72
N LYS A 736 -4.77 39.70 5.59
CA LYS A 736 -3.57 40.21 6.29
C LYS A 736 -2.95 39.16 7.20
N LEU A 737 -3.75 38.35 7.89
CA LEU A 737 -3.26 37.31 8.79
C LEU A 737 -2.71 36.10 8.04
N GLU A 738 -3.33 35.70 6.93
CA GLU A 738 -2.88 34.62 6.06
C GLU A 738 -1.48 34.88 5.51
N GLN A 739 -1.21 36.11 5.04
CA GLN A 739 0.09 36.50 4.52
C GLN A 739 1.20 36.48 5.58
N ARG A 740 0.85 36.66 6.86
CA ARG A 740 1.83 36.75 7.97
C ARG A 740 2.28 35.40 8.50
N ASN A 741 1.46 34.35 8.40
CA ASN A 741 1.78 33.05 8.97
C ASN A 741 1.23 31.90 8.13
N GLN A 742 2.11 31.26 7.36
CA GLN A 742 1.75 30.14 6.49
C GLN A 742 1.37 28.86 7.24
N ASN A 743 1.78 28.71 8.51
CA ASN A 743 1.50 27.55 9.35
C ASN A 743 0.09 27.57 9.96
N VAL A 744 -0.61 28.69 9.87
CA VAL A 744 -1.99 28.86 10.34
C VAL A 744 -2.85 29.21 9.14
N LYS A 745 -4.01 28.57 9.01
CA LYS A 745 -4.91 28.82 7.89
C LYS A 745 -5.96 29.85 8.28
N TYR A 746 -6.08 30.90 7.48
CA TYR A 746 -7.12 31.93 7.55
C TYR A 746 -7.79 31.97 6.19
N LEU A 747 -9.05 31.54 6.10
CA LEU A 747 -9.76 31.42 4.83
C LEU A 747 -11.10 32.14 4.89
N SER A 748 -11.38 32.95 3.87
CA SER A 748 -12.68 33.57 3.65
C SER A 748 -13.47 32.71 2.68
N ILE A 749 -14.64 32.21 3.08
CA ILE A 749 -15.46 31.29 2.29
C ILE A 749 -16.84 31.91 2.09
N GLU A 750 -17.24 32.03 0.83
CA GLU A 750 -18.61 32.43 0.48
C GLU A 750 -19.58 31.26 0.68
N ASN A 751 -20.45 31.37 1.67
CA ASN A 751 -21.40 30.34 2.06
C ASN A 751 -22.69 30.42 1.23
N ASN A 752 -22.56 30.16 -0.07
CA ASN A 752 -23.70 30.08 -0.98
C ASN A 752 -24.30 28.68 -1.06
N ASP A 753 -23.43 27.67 -1.13
CA ASP A 753 -23.74 26.26 -1.15
C ASP A 753 -23.07 25.57 0.04
N LEU A 754 -23.86 24.80 0.80
CA LEU A 754 -23.40 24.18 2.04
C LEU A 754 -22.40 23.07 1.74
N GLU A 755 -22.63 22.25 0.73
CA GLU A 755 -21.77 21.10 0.41
C GLU A 755 -20.37 21.55 -0.01
N THR A 756 -20.28 22.53 -0.91
CA THR A 756 -19.02 23.15 -1.34
C THR A 756 -18.28 23.79 -0.16
N THR A 757 -19.00 24.45 0.74
CA THR A 757 -18.43 25.06 1.95
C THR A 757 -17.83 24.00 2.88
N LEU A 758 -18.59 22.92 3.15
CA LEU A 758 -18.13 21.81 3.98
C LEU A 758 -16.94 21.08 3.36
N GLY A 759 -16.97 20.84 2.04
CA GLY A 759 -15.86 20.24 1.29
C GLY A 759 -14.58 21.08 1.41
N THR A 760 -14.68 22.39 1.24
CA THR A 760 -13.53 23.31 1.37
C THR A 760 -12.93 23.28 2.77
N ILE A 761 -13.78 23.31 3.82
CA ILE A 761 -13.35 23.26 5.22
C ILE A 761 -12.66 21.92 5.52
N MET A 762 -13.29 20.81 5.17
CA MET A 762 -12.75 19.48 5.44
C MET A 762 -11.46 19.22 4.68
N ASN A 763 -11.38 19.58 3.39
CA ASN A 763 -10.16 19.45 2.60
C ASN A 763 -9.02 20.27 3.19
N THR A 764 -9.29 21.49 3.68
CA THR A 764 -8.29 22.31 4.39
C THR A 764 -7.79 21.61 5.66
N ILE A 765 -8.69 21.03 6.45
CA ILE A 765 -8.33 20.30 7.68
C ILE A 765 -7.50 19.05 7.39
N ILE A 766 -7.83 18.34 6.31
CA ILE A 766 -7.19 17.07 5.91
C ILE A 766 -5.81 17.30 5.29
N THR A 767 -5.66 18.33 4.46
CA THR A 767 -4.44 18.59 3.66
C THR A 767 -3.38 19.37 4.41
N ALA A 768 -3.74 20.11 5.46
CA ALA A 768 -2.80 20.92 6.22
C ALA A 768 -1.84 20.04 7.05
N LYS A 769 -0.54 20.19 6.77
CA LYS A 769 0.55 19.47 7.47
C LYS A 769 0.66 19.85 8.96
#